data_AF-A0A0C3A0K9-F1
#
_entry.id   AF-A0A0C3A0K9-F1
#
_cell.length_a   1.000
_cell.length_b   1.000
_cell.length_c   1.000
_cell.angle_alpha   90.00
_cell.angle_beta   90.00
_cell.angle_gamma   90.00
#
_symmetry.space_group_name_H-M   'P 1'
#
loop_
_entity.id
_entity.type
_entity.pdbx_description
1 polymer ?
#
loop_
_entity_poly.entity_id
_entity_poly.type
_entity_poly.pdbx_seq_one_letter_code
_entity_poly.pdbx_strand_id
1 'polypeptide(L)'
;MASPDHEPPRRQYDCVCLKYGSGKPHKISHTAWYQHLASACTEEERQRIQTARLLGDRIASPPPLTKPSSIPDRDYSVPPSVRRAEARRGLAKRARENHDPNEYVGRRKCARVRVQQPIDSEAGPSNYGDQAANPPRSRTARQDDDDPSHFDNQEHDVPPPPDEHDAPPPPEEYDIPPPPPPGEHDAPPPPEEHDIPPPPPPNEDNAPPPPEEHDVPPPPPPPDEHDAPPPPDEHDVPPPPPPDEHDVPPPPPPDEHDVPPPPPPPENRRITYQRRTRPQINIQHLRECDAIPKLKETVAFVFALSTATLADPVAKLSPQALERLRDPPRRPLFIDNAGHRHSISTYLAMEHSSEDAYEKICRSTARNFSGAPGIEDLLSFHKVENLIEGMTGVEKVQHDMCPNSCLAFTGPYSDDVQCPLCGVSRWNQERLQCTNGRSRVPAKQFTTIPLGPQLQALYRDPDQARQMHYLYERTQQILAELRRTGSISSVDDIAAGWDYLGAVLDGDIKKDDIVLMVSLDGAQLYESKQSDCWIYIWIILNLSPDKRYKKVHVCPGGFIPGPNKPKNIDSFLFVGLHHIAALQREGLRIWDASEDRAFKSDLYLLFTTADGPGLVCWDGMVGHSGRKGCRVYCPMQGRRKNQGTHYYPALLKPLDNCVPGSDHPDINVFQLPLGGSGDYADNLMRVVSAPSQRQWEIHRTETGITKPPLILGLEPSRSLGVPLCMTTDLMHLAGNLSDLLISLWHGNMECGRTDDKNSWDWAVFHDEDTWTAHGKAIENAGMFIPGSFDRKPRNIADKINTDYKTWEFHLYIFGLAPALLYGVLPERYWINFCKLVRGIQIMSQHVISKQDLKHAYVLLCSWGREFELIYYQCRQDRLHFVRPCVHQVLHLVTETMHKGPPICYAQWTMERTIGNLGQEIRQPSKPYENLAEEGVRRSRVNALLAIMPELDDGIKGNPMGSVDLGDGYVLLRKRDKRPWLPTGEEARVISEFMGQGQPLERFKRWARLRLPNGQITRSLWRERLKATIQIRISRNFTYNGRERFGEVQYYARLAMDARDDVDEAWKFEDVAVIRTYSLPDDSLLKSSSHTLVSSTFSDELVVVQIKSIKSMVGIILHHLKRPSGIIEDRFFVMEKPGLDISKLGIPYSVYQDEDDQDEDE
;
A
#
# COMPACT_ATOMS: atom_id res chain seq x y z
N MET A 1 -19.37 -54.21 -15.22
CA MET A 1 -20.69 -54.35 -14.59
C MET A 1 -20.64 -53.72 -13.20
N ALA A 2 -21.73 -53.03 -12.82
CA ALA A 2 -22.01 -52.27 -11.60
C ALA A 2 -21.57 -50.78 -11.59
N SER A 3 -22.55 -49.91 -11.85
CA SER A 3 -22.56 -48.46 -11.54
C SER A 3 -22.65 -48.21 -10.04
N PRO A 4 -22.26 -47.01 -9.58
CA PRO A 4 -22.93 -46.38 -8.44
C PRO A 4 -23.25 -44.89 -8.72
N ASP A 5 -24.53 -44.63 -9.04
CA ASP A 5 -25.20 -43.35 -8.80
C ASP A 5 -25.97 -43.44 -7.48
N HIS A 6 -25.74 -42.49 -6.57
CA HIS A 6 -26.75 -41.79 -5.76
C HIS A 6 -26.09 -41.07 -4.57
N GLU A 7 -25.88 -39.75 -4.71
CA GLU A 7 -25.77 -38.83 -3.57
C GLU A 7 -27.13 -38.66 -2.87
N PRO A 8 -27.18 -38.45 -1.54
CA PRO A 8 -28.43 -38.30 -0.81
C PRO A 8 -29.09 -36.92 -1.03
N PRO A 9 -30.43 -36.81 -0.97
CA PRO A 9 -31.13 -35.56 -1.20
C PRO A 9 -30.87 -34.54 -0.08
N ARG A 10 -30.63 -33.28 -0.46
CA ARG A 10 -30.42 -32.14 0.45
C ARG A 10 -31.63 -31.96 1.38
N ARG A 11 -31.43 -31.99 2.71
CA ARG A 11 -32.49 -31.78 3.72
C ARG A 11 -33.11 -30.38 3.59
N GLN A 12 -34.43 -30.32 3.38
CA GLN A 12 -35.24 -29.09 3.40
C GLN A 12 -35.95 -28.92 4.76
N TYR A 13 -36.25 -27.68 5.15
CA TYR A 13 -36.77 -27.26 6.45
C TYR A 13 -38.13 -26.58 6.29
N ASP A 14 -39.07 -26.85 7.19
CA ASP A 14 -40.36 -26.15 7.24
C ASP A 14 -40.23 -24.74 7.83
N CYS A 15 -40.80 -23.75 7.14
CA CYS A 15 -40.87 -22.36 7.56
C CYS A 15 -42.30 -21.84 7.43
N VAL A 16 -42.71 -20.98 8.36
CA VAL A 16 -44.04 -20.32 8.40
C VAL A 16 -43.90 -18.80 8.49
N CYS A 17 -42.84 -18.23 7.92
CA CYS A 17 -42.64 -16.78 7.95
C CYS A 17 -43.76 -16.04 7.20
N LEU A 18 -44.14 -14.87 7.70
CA LEU A 18 -45.15 -14.01 7.08
C LEU A 18 -44.63 -13.42 5.78
N LYS A 19 -43.36 -13.00 5.77
CA LYS A 19 -42.77 -12.27 4.64
C LYS A 19 -42.70 -13.06 3.33
N TYR A 20 -42.35 -14.35 3.38
CA TYR A 20 -42.14 -15.16 2.17
C TYR A 20 -43.19 -16.27 2.01
N GLY A 21 -43.83 -16.70 3.09
CA GLY A 21 -44.86 -17.73 3.08
C GLY A 21 -46.25 -17.25 3.46
N SER A 22 -46.44 -15.95 3.73
CA SER A 22 -47.71 -15.39 4.25
C SER A 22 -48.25 -16.13 5.48
N GLY A 23 -47.35 -16.70 6.31
CA GLY A 23 -47.71 -17.48 7.49
C GLY A 23 -48.08 -18.94 7.21
N LYS A 24 -48.06 -19.39 5.94
CA LYS A 24 -48.29 -20.80 5.57
C LYS A 24 -46.98 -21.60 5.57
N PRO A 25 -47.01 -22.91 5.95
CA PRO A 25 -45.84 -23.78 5.89
C PRO A 25 -45.30 -23.91 4.46
N HIS A 26 -44.00 -23.74 4.29
CA HIS A 26 -43.28 -23.98 3.03
C HIS A 26 -41.87 -24.52 3.31
N LYS A 27 -41.37 -25.37 2.40
CA LYS A 27 -40.06 -26.03 2.53
C LYS A 27 -38.97 -25.13 1.95
N ILE A 28 -37.89 -24.92 2.69
CA ILE A 28 -36.75 -24.08 2.30
C ILE A 28 -35.43 -24.72 2.69
N SER A 29 -34.32 -24.28 2.10
CA SER A 29 -32.99 -24.78 2.47
C SER A 29 -32.62 -24.38 3.91
N HIS A 30 -31.71 -25.11 4.55
CA HIS A 30 -31.21 -24.80 5.88
C HIS A 30 -30.70 -23.35 6.01
N THR A 31 -30.00 -22.86 4.98
CA THR A 31 -29.46 -21.49 4.93
C THR A 31 -30.59 -20.46 4.82
N ALA A 32 -31.57 -20.70 3.94
CA ALA A 32 -32.73 -19.83 3.79
C ALA A 32 -33.57 -19.79 5.08
N TRP A 33 -33.66 -20.90 5.82
CA TRP A 33 -34.39 -20.95 7.08
C TRP A 33 -33.82 -20.01 8.15
N TYR A 34 -32.49 -19.95 8.31
CA TYR A 34 -31.88 -18.96 9.22
C TYR A 34 -32.03 -17.52 8.73
N GLN A 35 -32.04 -17.29 7.42
CA GLN A 35 -32.32 -15.97 6.86
C GLN A 35 -33.76 -15.54 7.17
N HIS A 36 -34.73 -16.45 6.99
CA HIS A 36 -36.14 -16.19 7.32
C HIS A 36 -36.31 -15.94 8.82
N LEU A 37 -35.66 -16.74 9.68
CA LEU A 37 -35.65 -16.56 11.12
C LEU A 37 -35.00 -15.23 11.58
N ALA A 38 -33.97 -14.78 10.87
CA ALA A 38 -33.32 -13.49 11.12
C ALA A 38 -34.14 -12.30 10.62
N SER A 39 -35.02 -12.52 9.64
CA SER A 39 -35.91 -11.50 9.07
C SER A 39 -37.29 -11.40 9.73
N ALA A 40 -37.59 -12.23 10.73
CA ALA A 40 -38.84 -12.17 11.48
C ALA A 40 -38.97 -10.83 12.19
N CYS A 41 -40.09 -10.14 11.98
CA CYS A 41 -40.29 -8.78 12.48
C CYS A 41 -40.72 -8.74 13.95
N THR A 42 -41.14 -9.88 14.51
CA THR A 42 -41.58 -10.02 15.91
C THR A 42 -41.05 -11.31 16.53
N GLU A 43 -40.92 -11.33 17.86
CA GLU A 43 -40.45 -12.52 18.58
C GLU A 43 -41.46 -13.68 18.50
N GLU A 44 -42.77 -13.38 18.37
CA GLU A 44 -43.82 -14.38 18.12
C GLU A 44 -43.66 -15.05 16.74
N GLU A 45 -43.35 -14.28 15.69
CA GLU A 45 -43.05 -14.84 14.36
C GLU A 45 -41.79 -15.71 14.40
N ARG A 46 -40.78 -15.27 15.15
CA ARG A 46 -39.53 -16.01 15.34
C ARG A 46 -39.75 -17.34 16.04
N GLN A 47 -40.57 -17.37 17.09
CA GLN A 47 -40.99 -18.60 17.76
C GLN A 47 -41.80 -19.49 16.83
N ARG A 48 -42.71 -18.95 16.01
CA ARG A 48 -43.48 -19.75 15.03
C ARG A 48 -42.58 -20.42 14.01
N ILE A 49 -41.60 -19.71 13.45
CA ILE A 49 -40.61 -20.29 12.51
C ILE A 49 -39.81 -21.41 13.20
N GLN A 50 -39.37 -21.19 14.46
CA GLN A 50 -38.65 -22.20 15.25
C GLN A 50 -39.48 -23.44 15.57
N THR A 51 -40.75 -23.25 15.95
CA THR A 51 -41.68 -24.34 16.29
C THR A 51 -42.09 -25.14 15.06
N ALA A 52 -42.26 -24.50 13.89
CA ALA A 52 -42.53 -25.20 12.64
C ALA A 52 -41.40 -26.17 12.25
N ARG A 53 -40.15 -25.83 12.56
CA ARG A 53 -39.00 -26.72 12.38
C ARG A 53 -39.03 -27.94 13.32
N LEU A 54 -39.63 -27.82 14.50
CA LEU A 54 -39.69 -28.90 15.49
C LEU A 54 -40.83 -29.89 15.24
N LEU A 55 -41.90 -29.47 14.55
CA LEU A 55 -43.16 -30.22 14.39
C LEU A 55 -43.36 -30.84 13.00
N GLY A 56 -42.29 -31.10 12.24
CA GLY A 56 -42.31 -31.58 10.85
C GLY A 56 -43.54 -32.41 10.45
N ASP A 57 -44.15 -32.01 9.33
CA ASP A 57 -45.32 -32.60 8.64
C ASP A 57 -46.65 -32.73 9.43
N ARG A 58 -46.82 -32.11 10.62
CA ARG A 58 -48.06 -32.26 11.43
C ARG A 58 -48.89 -30.98 11.71
N ILE A 59 -48.87 -29.94 10.87
CA ILE A 59 -49.70 -28.74 11.13
C ILE A 59 -50.62 -28.40 9.95
N ALA A 60 -51.91 -28.71 10.11
CA ALA A 60 -53.01 -28.11 9.35
C ALA A 60 -53.66 -27.03 10.23
N SER A 61 -53.16 -25.79 10.11
CA SER A 61 -53.71 -24.53 10.66
C SER A 61 -53.53 -24.25 12.18
N PRO A 62 -52.88 -23.12 12.58
CA PRO A 62 -52.86 -22.66 13.97
C PRO A 62 -53.96 -21.60 14.29
N PRO A 63 -54.41 -21.48 15.56
CA PRO A 63 -55.52 -20.59 15.98
C PRO A 63 -55.10 -19.11 16.17
N PRO A 64 -56.07 -18.16 16.27
CA PRO A 64 -55.78 -16.73 16.36
C PRO A 64 -55.44 -16.24 17.79
N LEU A 65 -54.75 -15.10 17.84
CA LEU A 65 -54.03 -14.50 18.97
C LEU A 65 -54.92 -13.99 20.13
N THR A 66 -54.55 -14.32 21.37
CA THR A 66 -54.92 -13.57 22.58
C THR A 66 -53.72 -13.38 23.53
N LYS A 67 -53.74 -12.23 24.23
CA LYS A 67 -52.69 -11.55 25.02
C LYS A 67 -52.20 -12.27 26.32
N PRO A 68 -51.14 -11.78 27.00
CA PRO A 68 -50.00 -12.57 27.47
C PRO A 68 -50.06 -13.01 28.93
N SER A 69 -49.42 -14.14 29.26
CA SER A 69 -48.96 -14.41 30.63
C SER A 69 -47.86 -15.48 30.72
N SER A 70 -46.77 -15.10 31.40
CA SER A 70 -45.85 -15.89 32.25
C SER A 70 -45.06 -17.10 31.72
N ILE A 71 -43.73 -16.99 31.90
CA ILE A 71 -42.66 -17.99 31.76
C ILE A 71 -42.79 -19.12 32.82
N PRO A 72 -42.51 -20.40 32.46
CA PRO A 72 -41.36 -21.16 33.01
C PRO A 72 -40.80 -22.18 31.98
N ASP A 73 -39.63 -22.82 32.06
CA ASP A 73 -38.35 -22.70 32.75
C ASP A 73 -37.36 -23.52 31.86
N ARG A 74 -36.07 -23.20 31.86
CA ARG A 74 -35.05 -23.82 30.98
C ARG A 74 -34.40 -25.05 31.62
N ASP A 75 -34.37 -26.18 30.92
CA ASP A 75 -33.51 -27.33 31.29
C ASP A 75 -32.19 -27.34 30.47
N TYR A 76 -31.08 -27.56 31.20
CA TYR A 76 -29.69 -27.45 30.75
C TYR A 76 -29.07 -28.84 30.58
N SER A 77 -28.77 -29.25 29.35
CA SER A 77 -28.10 -30.54 29.11
C SER A 77 -27.00 -30.47 28.05
N VAL A 78 -26.07 -29.50 28.17
CA VAL A 78 -24.67 -29.67 27.71
C VAL A 78 -23.73 -28.82 28.59
N PRO A 79 -22.72 -29.41 29.27
CA PRO A 79 -21.79 -28.66 30.09
C PRO A 79 -20.91 -27.69 29.27
N PRO A 80 -20.76 -26.41 29.70
CA PRO A 80 -19.93 -25.40 29.02
C PRO A 80 -18.44 -25.77 28.86
N SER A 81 -17.96 -26.74 29.64
CA SER A 81 -16.58 -27.24 29.59
C SER A 81 -16.23 -27.94 28.27
N VAL A 82 -17.18 -28.65 27.66
CA VAL A 82 -16.98 -29.39 26.41
C VAL A 82 -16.92 -28.45 25.20
N ARG A 83 -17.79 -27.42 25.17
CA ARG A 83 -17.74 -26.35 24.14
C ARG A 83 -16.47 -25.50 24.25
N ARG A 84 -15.95 -25.28 25.46
CA ARG A 84 -14.64 -24.63 25.67
C ARG A 84 -13.46 -25.48 25.21
N ALA A 85 -13.53 -26.81 25.32
CA ALA A 85 -12.44 -27.70 24.94
C ALA A 85 -12.26 -27.81 23.41
N GLU A 86 -13.34 -27.75 22.64
CA GLU A 86 -13.27 -27.68 21.16
C GLU A 86 -12.82 -26.30 20.68
N ALA A 87 -13.32 -25.22 21.28
CA ALA A 87 -12.86 -23.86 20.99
C ALA A 87 -11.36 -23.66 21.33
N ARG A 88 -10.89 -24.22 22.46
CA ARG A 88 -9.47 -24.19 22.84
C ARG A 88 -8.59 -25.07 21.95
N ARG A 89 -9.08 -26.21 21.43
CA ARG A 89 -8.34 -27.02 20.43
C ARG A 89 -8.23 -26.31 19.09
N GLY A 90 -9.25 -25.56 18.68
CA GLY A 90 -9.21 -24.67 17.51
C GLY A 90 -8.23 -23.49 17.67
N LEU A 91 -8.13 -22.92 18.87
CA LEU A 91 -7.21 -21.81 19.19
C LEU A 91 -5.75 -22.29 19.38
N ALA A 92 -5.53 -23.45 20.01
CA ALA A 92 -4.19 -24.01 20.22
C ALA A 92 -3.53 -24.50 18.91
N LYS A 93 -4.32 -24.84 17.88
CA LYS A 93 -3.79 -25.12 16.53
C LYS A 93 -3.33 -23.84 15.83
N ARG A 94 -4.02 -22.70 16.05
CA ARG A 94 -3.68 -21.39 15.48
C ARG A 94 -2.47 -20.72 16.17
N ALA A 95 -2.24 -21.01 17.45
CA ALA A 95 -1.11 -20.46 18.20
C ALA A 95 0.24 -21.18 17.95
N ARG A 96 0.23 -22.42 17.46
CA ARG A 96 1.48 -23.20 17.22
C ARG A 96 2.17 -22.88 15.88
N GLU A 97 1.52 -22.12 15.00
CA GLU A 97 2.03 -21.85 13.64
C GLU A 97 2.77 -20.51 13.50
N ASN A 98 2.65 -19.58 14.46
CA ASN A 98 3.27 -18.25 14.41
C ASN A 98 4.07 -17.99 15.68
N HIS A 99 5.39 -18.09 15.61
CA HIS A 99 6.29 -17.79 16.73
C HIS A 99 7.39 -16.78 16.38
N ASP A 100 7.16 -15.93 15.38
CA ASP A 100 7.98 -14.75 15.16
C ASP A 100 7.08 -13.51 14.94
N PRO A 101 7.03 -12.56 15.89
CA PRO A 101 6.32 -11.30 15.72
C PRO A 101 6.91 -10.39 14.63
N ASN A 102 8.09 -10.73 14.07
CA ASN A 102 8.70 -10.10 12.91
C ASN A 102 8.48 -10.86 11.58
N GLU A 103 7.82 -12.02 11.57
CA GLU A 103 7.50 -12.72 10.32
C GLU A 103 6.09 -12.42 9.78
N TYR A 104 6.09 -12.16 8.48
CA TYR A 104 4.99 -11.74 7.63
C TYR A 104 3.89 -12.81 7.51
N VAL A 105 2.78 -12.74 8.27
CA VAL A 105 1.44 -13.13 7.75
C VAL A 105 0.32 -12.44 8.53
N GLY A 106 -0.57 -11.73 7.81
CA GLY A 106 -1.89 -11.29 8.27
C GLY A 106 -2.77 -10.92 7.08
N ARG A 107 -4.07 -11.26 7.12
CA ARG A 107 -5.01 -11.29 5.98
C ARG A 107 -5.03 -9.99 5.17
N ARG A 108 -4.67 -10.08 3.88
CA ARG A 108 -4.81 -9.01 2.87
C ARG A 108 -6.13 -9.17 2.10
N LYS A 109 -6.70 -8.09 1.59
CA LYS A 109 -7.96 -8.07 0.82
C LYS A 109 -8.02 -9.10 -0.30
N CYS A 110 -9.22 -9.60 -0.56
CA CYS A 110 -9.54 -10.43 -1.72
C CYS A 110 -9.79 -9.51 -2.92
N ALA A 111 -9.16 -9.77 -4.05
CA ALA A 111 -9.74 -9.30 -5.31
C ALA A 111 -10.97 -10.19 -5.56
N ARG A 112 -12.17 -9.60 -5.65
CA ARG A 112 -13.31 -10.30 -6.22
C ARG A 112 -13.17 -10.23 -7.74
N VAL A 113 -12.59 -11.27 -8.33
CA VAL A 113 -12.71 -11.50 -9.77
C VAL A 113 -14.17 -11.89 -10.01
N ARG A 114 -14.91 -11.07 -10.75
CA ARG A 114 -16.23 -11.47 -11.28
C ARG A 114 -15.97 -12.22 -12.59
N VAL A 115 -15.74 -13.52 -12.51
CA VAL A 115 -15.99 -14.39 -13.67
C VAL A 115 -17.50 -14.58 -13.72
N GLN A 116 -18.17 -13.94 -14.68
CA GLN A 116 -19.56 -14.26 -14.98
C GLN A 116 -19.62 -15.70 -15.50
N GLN A 117 -20.35 -16.56 -14.79
CA GLN A 117 -20.68 -17.88 -15.31
C GLN A 117 -21.56 -17.72 -16.57
N PRO A 118 -21.46 -18.64 -17.54
CA PRO A 118 -22.40 -18.70 -18.65
C PRO A 118 -23.82 -18.83 -18.09
N ILE A 119 -24.73 -18.00 -18.58
CA ILE A 119 -26.15 -18.26 -18.43
C ILE A 119 -26.44 -19.39 -19.40
N ASP A 120 -26.69 -20.58 -18.87
CA ASP A 120 -27.27 -21.68 -19.65
C ASP A 120 -28.61 -21.21 -20.20
N SER A 121 -28.63 -20.94 -21.50
CA SER A 121 -29.85 -20.76 -22.27
C SER A 121 -30.51 -22.12 -22.49
N GLU A 122 -31.14 -22.67 -21.44
CA GLU A 122 -32.13 -23.72 -21.58
C GLU A 122 -33.53 -23.08 -21.70
N ALA A 123 -33.84 -22.59 -22.90
CA ALA A 123 -35.22 -22.45 -23.32
C ALA A 123 -35.68 -23.81 -23.86
N GLY A 124 -36.20 -24.65 -22.96
CA GLY A 124 -36.95 -25.87 -23.29
C GLY A 124 -38.45 -25.66 -23.10
N PRO A 125 -39.32 -26.20 -23.98
CA PRO A 125 -40.62 -25.62 -24.33
C PRO A 125 -41.76 -25.96 -23.36
N SER A 126 -42.80 -25.10 -23.39
CA SER A 126 -44.09 -25.33 -22.78
C SER A 126 -44.83 -26.52 -23.40
N ASN A 127 -45.15 -27.54 -22.59
CA ASN A 127 -46.07 -28.61 -22.94
C ASN A 127 -47.53 -28.14 -22.74
N TYR A 128 -48.27 -27.96 -23.83
CA TYR A 128 -49.70 -28.26 -23.84
C TYR A 128 -49.84 -29.73 -24.23
N GLY A 129 -50.35 -30.55 -23.31
CA GLY A 129 -50.80 -31.90 -23.64
C GLY A 129 -52.19 -31.82 -24.24
N ASP A 130 -52.41 -32.49 -25.36
CA ASP A 130 -53.70 -33.12 -25.60
C ASP A 130 -53.60 -34.29 -26.59
N GLN A 131 -54.58 -35.16 -26.45
CA GLN A 131 -54.59 -36.58 -26.77
C GLN A 131 -54.52 -36.92 -28.27
N ALA A 132 -53.84 -38.05 -28.54
CA ALA A 132 -54.10 -39.08 -29.55
C ALA A 132 -54.44 -38.67 -31.01
N ALA A 133 -53.54 -39.02 -31.95
CA ALA A 133 -53.75 -40.01 -33.01
C ALA A 133 -52.86 -39.72 -34.26
N ASN A 134 -52.08 -40.73 -34.65
CA ASN A 134 -51.41 -40.88 -35.97
C ASN A 134 -52.45 -41.09 -37.11
N PRO A 135 -52.06 -41.16 -38.41
CA PRO A 135 -51.07 -40.42 -39.23
C PRO A 135 -51.68 -40.10 -40.65
N PRO A 136 -50.96 -40.03 -41.80
CA PRO A 136 -49.78 -39.26 -42.23
C PRO A 136 -49.95 -38.50 -43.58
N ARG A 137 -48.89 -37.75 -43.97
CA ARG A 137 -48.27 -37.58 -45.33
C ARG A 137 -48.19 -36.17 -45.95
N SER A 138 -46.92 -35.77 -46.09
CA SER A 138 -46.22 -35.26 -47.29
C SER A 138 -46.49 -33.87 -47.90
N ARG A 139 -45.33 -33.20 -48.11
CA ARG A 139 -44.86 -32.48 -49.32
C ARG A 139 -45.18 -30.97 -49.47
N THR A 140 -44.09 -30.19 -49.48
CA THR A 140 -43.65 -29.14 -50.46
C THR A 140 -44.66 -28.09 -50.93
N ALA A 141 -44.34 -26.84 -51.25
CA ALA A 141 -43.19 -25.93 -51.25
C ALA A 141 -43.69 -24.66 -51.99
N ARG A 142 -42.87 -23.60 -51.98
CA ARG A 142 -42.88 -22.41 -52.88
C ARG A 142 -43.80 -21.25 -52.51
N GLN A 143 -43.52 -19.99 -52.87
CA GLN A 143 -42.32 -19.16 -53.17
C GLN A 143 -42.88 -17.85 -53.81
N ASP A 144 -42.06 -16.79 -53.80
CA ASP A 144 -42.07 -15.63 -54.73
C ASP A 144 -43.18 -14.56 -54.51
N ASP A 145 -42.99 -13.26 -54.76
CA ASP A 145 -41.83 -12.37 -54.96
C ASP A 145 -42.39 -10.93 -55.08
N ASP A 146 -41.48 -9.96 -54.97
CA ASP A 146 -41.40 -8.66 -55.67
C ASP A 146 -42.06 -7.34 -55.14
N ASP A 147 -41.15 -6.35 -55.15
CA ASP A 147 -41.09 -4.89 -54.93
C ASP A 147 -41.73 -4.12 -56.14
N PRO A 148 -41.58 -2.78 -56.45
CA PRO A 148 -40.86 -1.66 -55.79
C PRO A 148 -41.48 -0.21 -55.88
N SER A 149 -40.82 0.76 -55.19
CA SER A 149 -40.60 2.22 -55.52
C SER A 149 -41.79 3.23 -55.50
N HIS A 150 -41.73 4.57 -55.28
CA HIS A 150 -40.80 5.64 -54.81
C HIS A 150 -41.59 7.00 -54.73
N PHE A 151 -41.24 7.93 -53.81
CA PHE A 151 -41.22 9.45 -53.81
C PHE A 151 -42.40 10.31 -54.44
N ASP A 152 -42.82 11.53 -54.06
CA ASP A 152 -42.40 12.62 -53.14
C ASP A 152 -43.49 13.76 -53.02
N ASN A 153 -43.35 14.64 -52.01
CA ASN A 153 -43.67 16.12 -51.90
C ASN A 153 -45.05 16.78 -51.59
N GLN A 154 -45.02 17.63 -50.51
CA GLN A 154 -45.48 19.05 -50.27
C GLN A 154 -46.98 19.46 -50.39
N GLU A 155 -47.63 20.40 -49.66
CA GLU A 155 -47.30 21.53 -48.75
C GLU A 155 -48.58 22.09 -47.99
N HIS A 156 -48.37 22.73 -46.83
CA HIS A 156 -49.07 23.84 -46.09
C HIS A 156 -50.61 24.00 -45.87
N ASP A 157 -51.07 24.13 -44.59
CA ASP A 157 -51.51 25.40 -43.92
C ASP A 157 -52.12 25.20 -42.49
N VAL A 158 -52.00 26.22 -41.62
CA VAL A 158 -52.32 26.36 -40.15
C VAL A 158 -53.40 27.47 -40.00
N PRO A 159 -54.39 27.55 -39.04
CA PRO A 159 -54.27 27.74 -37.54
C PRO A 159 -55.53 27.26 -36.69
N PRO A 160 -55.86 27.77 -35.46
CA PRO A 160 -55.22 27.78 -34.11
C PRO A 160 -56.14 27.20 -32.94
N PRO A 161 -55.77 27.29 -31.62
CA PRO A 161 -56.42 26.62 -30.45
C PRO A 161 -57.35 27.55 -29.60
N PRO A 162 -58.01 27.11 -28.48
CA PRO A 162 -57.45 27.25 -27.11
C PRO A 162 -57.94 26.26 -25.99
N ASP A 163 -57.23 26.26 -24.83
CA ASP A 163 -57.65 26.19 -23.38
C ASP A 163 -58.66 25.14 -22.86
N GLU A 164 -58.66 24.59 -21.62
CA GLU A 164 -57.90 24.74 -20.36
C GLU A 164 -58.18 23.55 -19.40
N HIS A 165 -57.25 23.35 -18.46
CA HIS A 165 -57.18 22.67 -17.14
C HIS A 165 -58.31 21.82 -16.50
N ASP A 166 -57.88 20.75 -15.78
CA ASP A 166 -58.13 20.64 -14.32
C ASP A 166 -57.19 19.65 -13.59
N ALA A 167 -56.64 20.11 -12.45
CA ALA A 167 -55.83 19.38 -11.47
C ALA A 167 -56.44 19.54 -10.06
N PRO A 168 -56.26 18.59 -9.10
CA PRO A 168 -56.84 18.70 -7.76
C PRO A 168 -55.90 19.32 -6.69
N PRO A 169 -56.41 19.73 -5.50
CA PRO A 169 -56.13 21.02 -4.83
C PRO A 169 -55.18 20.98 -3.60
N PRO A 170 -54.80 22.15 -3.02
CA PRO A 170 -53.95 22.28 -1.82
C PRO A 170 -54.74 22.46 -0.50
N PRO A 171 -54.11 22.34 0.69
CA PRO A 171 -54.75 22.63 1.97
C PRO A 171 -54.49 24.06 2.50
N GLU A 172 -55.50 24.57 3.23
CA GLU A 172 -55.77 25.95 3.67
C GLU A 172 -54.87 26.53 4.79
N GLU A 173 -54.79 27.86 4.78
CA GLU A 173 -54.13 28.79 5.72
C GLU A 173 -55.01 29.14 6.94
N TYR A 174 -54.36 29.54 8.04
CA TYR A 174 -54.94 30.34 9.12
C TYR A 174 -54.24 31.71 9.17
N ASP A 175 -55.03 32.79 9.11
CA ASP A 175 -54.64 34.21 9.12
C ASP A 175 -53.93 34.68 10.41
N ILE A 176 -52.85 35.45 10.26
CA ILE A 176 -52.32 36.40 11.27
C ILE A 176 -51.85 37.68 10.54
N PRO A 177 -52.18 38.90 11.03
CA PRO A 177 -52.03 40.15 10.28
C PRO A 177 -50.59 40.73 10.26
N PRO A 178 -50.30 41.69 9.35
CA PRO A 178 -48.94 42.10 9.00
C PRO A 178 -48.28 43.06 10.03
N PRO A 179 -46.93 43.14 10.06
CA PRO A 179 -46.20 44.05 10.94
C PRO A 179 -46.15 45.49 10.37
N PRO A 180 -46.10 46.52 11.23
CA PRO A 180 -45.92 47.92 10.83
C PRO A 180 -44.45 48.29 10.52
N PRO A 181 -44.19 49.40 9.79
CA PRO A 181 -42.87 49.76 9.25
C PRO A 181 -41.95 50.47 10.27
N PRO A 182 -40.63 50.57 10.01
CA PRO A 182 -39.69 51.22 10.91
C PRO A 182 -39.48 52.71 10.59
N GLY A 183 -39.51 53.51 11.65
CA GLY A 183 -39.06 54.90 11.78
C GLY A 183 -39.61 55.43 13.11
N GLU A 184 -38.99 56.33 13.85
CA GLU A 184 -37.63 56.85 13.99
C GLU A 184 -37.67 57.61 15.35
N HIS A 185 -36.52 57.88 15.97
CA HIS A 185 -36.31 58.84 17.08
C HIS A 185 -36.51 58.45 18.57
N ASP A 186 -35.40 58.73 19.29
CA ASP A 186 -35.25 59.23 20.66
C ASP A 186 -34.87 58.26 21.81
N ALA A 187 -33.55 58.20 22.04
CA ALA A 187 -32.92 57.98 23.35
C ALA A 187 -33.20 59.17 24.29
N PRO A 188 -33.21 59.01 25.64
CA PRO A 188 -31.97 59.11 26.47
C PRO A 188 -32.06 58.33 27.82
N PRO A 189 -31.18 58.52 28.83
CA PRO A 189 -29.70 58.56 28.88
C PRO A 189 -29.09 57.53 29.87
N PRO A 190 -27.74 57.36 29.93
CA PRO A 190 -27.04 56.64 30.99
C PRO A 190 -26.60 57.58 32.14
N PRO A 191 -26.27 57.07 33.35
CA PRO A 191 -25.70 57.91 34.40
C PRO A 191 -24.16 58.06 34.29
N GLU A 192 -23.74 59.33 34.20
CA GLU A 192 -22.41 59.96 34.38
C GLU A 192 -21.77 59.64 35.74
N GLU A 193 -20.47 59.30 35.86
CA GLU A 193 -19.20 60.05 35.70
C GLU A 193 -18.69 60.77 36.97
N HIS A 194 -17.39 60.59 37.24
CA HIS A 194 -16.53 61.63 37.80
C HIS A 194 -15.12 61.52 37.18
N ASP A 195 -14.91 62.41 36.21
CA ASP A 195 -13.74 63.22 35.84
C ASP A 195 -12.33 62.95 36.41
N ILE A 196 -11.33 63.05 35.52
CA ILE A 196 -10.23 64.03 35.59
C ILE A 196 -9.75 64.35 34.14
N PRO A 197 -9.45 65.63 33.80
CA PRO A 197 -9.41 66.15 32.42
C PRO A 197 -8.03 66.13 31.72
N PRO A 198 -7.97 66.38 30.39
CA PRO A 198 -6.73 66.46 29.62
C PRO A 198 -6.16 67.89 29.56
N PRO A 199 -4.83 68.07 29.39
CA PRO A 199 -4.27 69.34 28.96
C PRO A 199 -3.81 69.35 27.47
N PRO A 200 -3.67 70.55 26.86
CA PRO A 200 -3.58 70.80 25.42
C PRO A 200 -2.12 70.97 24.90
N PRO A 201 -1.89 71.07 23.56
CA PRO A 201 -0.54 71.11 22.98
C PRO A 201 0.07 72.52 23.01
N PRO A 202 1.41 72.62 22.92
CA PRO A 202 1.99 73.38 21.82
C PRO A 202 3.28 72.80 21.22
N ASN A 203 3.57 73.35 20.05
CA ASN A 203 4.55 73.07 19.01
C ASN A 203 6.05 73.21 19.37
N GLU A 204 6.83 72.65 18.44
CA GLU A 204 8.13 73.08 17.91
C GLU A 204 9.44 72.62 18.60
N ASP A 205 10.33 72.16 17.72
CA ASP A 205 11.77 71.92 17.87
C ASP A 205 12.25 70.75 18.73
N ASN A 206 12.44 69.58 18.08
CA ASN A 206 13.74 68.91 17.98
C ASN A 206 13.57 67.52 17.31
N ALA A 207 13.90 67.45 16.02
CA ALA A 207 14.20 66.19 15.35
C ALA A 207 15.68 65.83 15.61
N PRO A 208 16.01 64.63 16.12
CA PRO A 208 17.38 64.13 16.09
C PRO A 208 17.65 63.32 14.81
N PRO A 209 18.75 63.58 14.07
CA PRO A 209 19.22 62.79 12.93
C PRO A 209 20.15 61.63 13.42
N PRO A 210 20.74 60.81 12.52
CA PRO A 210 21.04 59.38 12.69
C PRO A 210 22.23 59.08 13.62
N PRO A 211 22.46 57.80 14.00
CA PRO A 211 23.69 57.44 14.72
C PRO A 211 24.90 57.43 13.77
N GLU A 212 25.86 58.33 14.03
CA GLU A 212 27.24 58.28 13.51
C GLU A 212 28.17 57.46 14.42
N GLU A 213 29.27 57.06 13.82
CA GLU A 213 30.30 56.07 14.17
C GLU A 213 31.25 56.48 15.30
N HIS A 214 31.88 55.49 15.95
CA HIS A 214 33.30 55.53 16.33
C HIS A 214 33.88 54.11 16.47
N ASP A 215 34.79 53.78 15.53
CA ASP A 215 36.08 53.09 15.67
C ASP A 215 36.19 51.70 16.35
N VAL A 216 36.21 50.67 15.50
CA VAL A 216 37.23 49.60 15.59
C VAL A 216 37.81 49.36 14.18
N PRO A 217 39.14 49.48 13.98
CA PRO A 217 39.79 49.28 12.68
C PRO A 217 39.98 47.78 12.32
N PRO A 218 40.24 47.46 11.04
CA PRO A 218 39.88 46.19 10.41
C PRO A 218 40.98 45.10 10.44
N PRO A 219 40.63 43.82 10.20
CA PRO A 219 41.60 42.81 9.73
C PRO A 219 41.84 42.95 8.21
N PRO A 220 43.04 42.58 7.70
CA PRO A 220 43.53 43.02 6.39
C PRO A 220 42.96 42.25 5.18
N PRO A 221 42.93 42.87 3.98
CA PRO A 221 42.64 42.23 2.69
C PRO A 221 43.87 41.50 2.10
N PRO A 222 43.67 40.63 1.08
CA PRO A 222 44.73 39.81 0.48
C PRO A 222 45.69 40.63 -0.40
N PRO A 223 46.91 40.14 -0.68
CA PRO A 223 47.82 40.79 -1.61
C PRO A 223 47.51 40.37 -3.06
N ASP A 224 47.44 41.36 -3.96
CA ASP A 224 47.63 41.20 -5.40
C ASP A 224 48.83 42.03 -5.86
N GLU A 225 49.44 41.57 -6.94
CA GLU A 225 50.74 41.92 -7.53
C GLU A 225 50.89 43.40 -7.95
N HIS A 226 52.07 44.00 -7.71
CA HIS A 226 52.98 44.61 -8.71
C HIS A 226 54.03 45.58 -8.10
N ASP A 227 55.22 45.52 -8.70
CA ASP A 227 56.31 46.52 -8.80
C ASP A 227 57.48 46.58 -7.78
N ALA A 228 58.62 46.10 -8.29
CA ALA A 228 60.01 46.29 -7.85
C ALA A 228 60.54 47.71 -8.16
N PRO A 229 61.70 48.14 -7.61
CA PRO A 229 63.00 48.06 -8.34
C PRO A 229 64.26 48.03 -7.40
N PRO A 230 65.53 48.16 -7.86
CA PRO A 230 66.29 47.63 -9.03
C PRO A 230 67.55 46.79 -8.58
N PRO A 231 68.42 46.30 -9.50
CA PRO A 231 69.45 45.28 -9.22
C PRO A 231 70.88 45.86 -8.99
N PRO A 232 71.87 44.99 -8.69
CA PRO A 232 73.11 45.04 -9.45
C PRO A 232 73.70 43.68 -9.87
N ASP A 233 74.39 43.78 -11.00
CA ASP A 233 75.58 43.09 -11.50
C ASP A 233 75.58 41.63 -12.01
N GLU A 234 76.01 41.62 -13.28
CA GLU A 234 76.44 40.57 -14.20
C GLU A 234 77.51 39.64 -13.62
N HIS A 235 77.51 38.38 -14.04
CA HIS A 235 78.67 37.78 -14.70
C HIS A 235 78.28 36.51 -15.48
N ASP A 236 78.42 36.63 -16.80
CA ASP A 236 78.81 35.63 -17.79
C ASP A 236 77.90 34.43 -18.16
N VAL A 237 77.33 34.56 -19.37
CA VAL A 237 76.78 33.56 -20.31
C VAL A 237 77.99 32.95 -21.08
N PRO A 238 78.10 31.63 -21.41
CA PRO A 238 77.37 31.04 -22.55
C PRO A 238 77.09 29.51 -22.53
N PRO A 239 76.26 28.99 -23.49
CA PRO A 239 75.91 27.57 -23.65
C PRO A 239 76.84 26.83 -24.66
N PRO A 240 76.48 25.65 -25.21
CA PRO A 240 76.43 24.26 -24.72
C PRO A 240 77.59 23.39 -25.31
N PRO A 241 77.70 22.07 -25.01
CA PRO A 241 77.47 21.06 -26.07
C PRO A 241 76.95 19.67 -25.57
N PRO A 242 76.43 18.79 -26.46
CA PRO A 242 76.26 17.33 -26.24
C PRO A 242 77.58 16.59 -26.67
N PRO A 243 77.79 15.26 -26.66
CA PRO A 243 77.02 14.09 -26.17
C PRO A 243 77.89 13.05 -25.36
N ASP A 244 77.31 11.86 -25.13
CA ASP A 244 77.91 10.50 -25.04
C ASP A 244 78.46 9.87 -23.74
N GLU A 245 77.76 8.77 -23.41
CA GLU A 245 78.21 7.39 -23.12
C GLU A 245 79.23 7.06 -22.00
N HIS A 246 78.69 6.27 -21.06
CA HIS A 246 79.30 5.26 -20.20
C HIS A 246 79.85 5.66 -18.80
N ASP A 247 79.43 4.82 -17.84
CA ASP A 247 79.82 4.66 -16.42
C ASP A 247 79.20 5.55 -15.33
N VAL A 248 78.05 5.10 -14.78
CA VAL A 248 77.67 5.34 -13.37
C VAL A 248 76.98 4.08 -12.77
N PRO A 249 77.24 3.73 -11.47
CA PRO A 249 76.88 2.46 -10.80
C PRO A 249 75.40 2.40 -10.35
N PRO A 250 74.89 1.25 -9.85
CA PRO A 250 73.47 1.12 -9.50
C PRO A 250 73.16 1.76 -8.14
N PRO A 251 72.02 2.47 -7.99
CA PRO A 251 71.46 2.80 -6.69
C PRO A 251 69.96 2.38 -6.59
N PRO A 252 69.26 2.68 -5.49
CA PRO A 252 68.90 1.82 -4.36
C PRO A 252 67.46 1.24 -4.52
N PRO A 253 66.94 0.42 -3.57
CA PRO A 253 65.57 -0.08 -3.66
C PRO A 253 64.54 1.07 -3.68
N PRO A 254 63.38 0.89 -4.34
CA PRO A 254 62.42 1.97 -4.57
C PRO A 254 61.81 2.46 -3.25
N ASP A 255 61.90 3.78 -3.06
CA ASP A 255 61.18 4.54 -2.05
C ASP A 255 59.66 4.51 -2.33
N GLU A 256 58.86 4.37 -1.29
CA GLU A 256 57.38 4.32 -1.29
C GLU A 256 56.69 5.66 -1.65
N HIS A 257 57.31 6.50 -2.46
CA HIS A 257 56.79 7.83 -2.79
C HIS A 257 56.83 8.09 -4.30
N ASP A 258 56.04 7.31 -5.04
CA ASP A 258 55.48 7.71 -6.34
C ASP A 258 54.12 7.03 -6.56
N VAL A 259 53.19 7.30 -5.64
CA VAL A 259 51.77 7.29 -5.98
C VAL A 259 51.51 8.69 -6.55
N PRO A 260 51.04 8.83 -7.81
CA PRO A 260 50.62 10.14 -8.29
C PRO A 260 49.62 10.71 -7.28
N PRO A 261 49.73 12.00 -6.89
CA PRO A 261 48.78 12.56 -5.94
C PRO A 261 47.38 12.21 -6.43
N PRO A 262 46.48 11.77 -5.53
CA PRO A 262 45.11 11.48 -5.93
C PRO A 262 44.60 12.66 -6.74
N PRO A 263 43.87 12.42 -7.84
CA PRO A 263 43.33 13.51 -8.64
C PRO A 263 42.70 14.52 -7.70
N PRO A 264 42.90 15.84 -7.92
CA PRO A 264 42.33 16.86 -7.05
C PRO A 264 40.86 16.53 -6.82
N PRO A 265 40.34 16.67 -5.58
CA PRO A 265 38.94 16.35 -5.29
C PRO A 265 38.09 16.99 -6.38
N PRO A 266 37.20 16.24 -7.03
CA PRO A 266 36.45 16.76 -8.17
C PRO A 266 35.86 18.10 -7.76
N GLU A 267 36.14 19.14 -8.55
CA GLU A 267 35.57 20.47 -8.36
C GLU A 267 34.13 20.30 -7.94
N ASN A 268 33.75 20.90 -6.80
CA ASN A 268 32.49 20.66 -6.13
C ASN A 268 31.34 21.05 -7.08
N ARG A 269 30.88 20.10 -7.91
CA ARG A 269 29.96 20.40 -9.01
C ARG A 269 28.67 20.95 -8.40
N ARG A 270 28.24 22.12 -8.87
CA ARG A 270 26.93 22.64 -8.52
C ARG A 270 25.87 21.63 -9.00
N ILE A 271 25.04 21.15 -8.07
CA ILE A 271 23.95 20.24 -8.41
C ILE A 271 22.97 21.02 -9.28
N THR A 272 22.87 20.63 -10.55
CA THR A 272 21.85 21.13 -11.46
C THR A 272 20.71 20.16 -11.46
N TYR A 273 19.50 20.65 -11.19
CA TYR A 273 18.28 19.85 -11.22
C TYR A 273 17.12 20.73 -11.69
N GLN A 274 16.11 20.08 -12.26
CA GLN A 274 14.85 20.72 -12.60
C GLN A 274 13.75 20.05 -11.77
N ARG A 275 13.25 20.78 -10.77
CA ARG A 275 12.09 20.35 -9.99
C ARG A 275 10.85 20.35 -10.87
N ARG A 276 9.97 19.37 -10.69
CA ARG A 276 8.62 19.44 -11.27
C ARG A 276 7.92 20.68 -10.74
N THR A 277 7.49 21.57 -11.64
CA THR A 277 6.86 22.83 -11.26
C THR A 277 5.60 22.54 -10.47
N ARG A 278 5.54 23.03 -9.22
CA ARG A 278 4.32 22.95 -8.42
C ARG A 278 3.27 23.89 -9.01
N PRO A 279 2.01 23.44 -9.20
CA PRO A 279 0.92 24.34 -9.60
C PRO A 279 0.76 25.48 -8.60
N GLN A 280 0.72 26.72 -9.08
CA GLN A 280 0.48 27.90 -8.24
C GLN A 280 -1.03 28.09 -8.07
N ILE A 281 -1.53 27.89 -6.86
CA ILE A 281 -2.97 27.94 -6.57
C ILE A 281 -3.22 28.99 -5.49
N ASN A 282 -4.01 30.00 -5.82
CA ASN A 282 -4.43 31.03 -4.87
C ASN A 282 -5.76 30.61 -4.21
N ILE A 283 -5.69 30.14 -2.97
CA ILE A 283 -6.85 29.69 -2.19
C ILE A 283 -7.84 30.84 -1.94
N GLN A 284 -7.35 32.07 -1.76
CA GLN A 284 -8.21 33.23 -1.56
C GLN A 284 -9.04 33.52 -2.82
N HIS A 285 -8.43 33.43 -4.00
CA HIS A 285 -9.14 33.54 -5.26
C HIS A 285 -10.20 32.42 -5.41
N LEU A 286 -9.87 31.16 -5.07
CA LEU A 286 -10.84 30.06 -5.09
C LEU A 286 -12.07 30.32 -4.21
N ARG A 287 -11.90 31.03 -3.09
CA ARG A 287 -12.97 31.39 -2.15
C ARG A 287 -13.88 32.50 -2.69
N GLU A 288 -13.32 33.42 -3.47
CA GLU A 288 -14.04 34.56 -4.06
C GLU A 288 -14.85 34.17 -5.31
N CYS A 289 -14.53 33.03 -5.93
CA CYS A 289 -15.30 32.50 -7.04
C CYS A 289 -16.77 32.23 -6.66
N ASP A 290 -17.70 32.66 -7.52
CA ASP A 290 -19.12 32.33 -7.36
C ASP A 290 -19.41 30.88 -7.80
N ALA A 291 -18.96 29.95 -6.97
CA ALA A 291 -19.03 28.52 -7.24
C ALA A 291 -20.40 27.93 -6.87
N ILE A 292 -20.73 26.79 -7.49
CA ILE A 292 -21.91 25.99 -7.08
C ILE A 292 -21.79 25.55 -5.59
N PRO A 293 -22.92 25.34 -4.87
CA PRO A 293 -22.92 25.10 -3.42
C PRO A 293 -21.96 24.00 -2.95
N LYS A 294 -21.89 22.88 -3.69
CA LYS A 294 -20.98 21.76 -3.39
C LYS A 294 -19.50 22.14 -3.42
N LEU A 295 -19.10 23.04 -4.33
CA LEU A 295 -17.72 23.50 -4.42
C LEU A 295 -17.43 24.55 -3.36
N LYS A 296 -18.38 25.46 -3.06
CA LYS A 296 -18.27 26.40 -1.93
C LYS A 296 -17.99 25.68 -0.62
N GLU A 297 -18.69 24.58 -0.37
CA GLU A 297 -18.45 23.72 0.80
C GLU A 297 -17.02 23.15 0.82
N THR A 298 -16.55 22.62 -0.32
CA THR A 298 -15.20 22.03 -0.40
C THR A 298 -14.11 23.10 -0.20
N VAL A 299 -14.29 24.28 -0.79
CA VAL A 299 -13.38 25.43 -0.61
C VAL A 299 -13.39 25.91 0.84
N ALA A 300 -14.54 25.88 1.53
CA ALA A 300 -14.62 26.25 2.94
C ALA A 300 -13.78 25.31 3.84
N PHE A 301 -13.76 24.00 3.57
CA PHE A 301 -12.84 23.08 4.26
C PHE A 301 -11.37 23.41 3.99
N VAL A 302 -11.01 23.67 2.72
CA VAL A 302 -9.63 24.05 2.33
C VAL A 302 -9.20 25.32 3.04
N PHE A 303 -10.07 26.34 3.08
CA PHE A 303 -9.79 27.59 3.76
C PHE A 303 -9.63 27.40 5.27
N ALA A 304 -10.52 26.64 5.91
CA ALA A 304 -10.44 26.33 7.33
C ALA A 304 -9.14 25.59 7.70
N LEU A 305 -8.61 24.73 6.81
CA LEU A 305 -7.29 24.12 6.99
C LEU A 305 -6.17 25.15 6.86
N SER A 306 -6.23 26.04 5.86
CA SER A 306 -5.20 27.06 5.63
C SER A 306 -5.05 28.05 6.80
N THR A 307 -6.09 28.16 7.64
CA THR A 307 -6.12 28.98 8.87
C THR A 307 -6.21 28.14 10.16
N ALA A 308 -5.99 26.82 10.12
CA ALA A 308 -6.01 25.93 11.29
C ALA A 308 -4.96 26.24 12.38
N THR A 309 -5.37 26.35 13.64
CA THR A 309 -4.47 26.47 14.81
C THR A 309 -4.70 25.34 15.81
N LEU A 310 -3.73 25.07 16.69
CA LEU A 310 -3.84 24.05 17.73
C LEU A 310 -4.95 24.38 18.74
N ALA A 311 -5.28 25.67 18.90
CA ALA A 311 -6.31 26.13 19.82
C ALA A 311 -7.73 26.04 19.25
N ASP A 312 -7.88 25.66 17.98
CA ASP A 312 -9.20 25.60 17.35
C ASP A 312 -10.10 24.55 18.06
N PRO A 313 -11.41 24.82 18.20
CA PRO A 313 -12.34 23.89 18.84
C PRO A 313 -12.38 22.48 18.24
N VAL A 314 -12.03 22.35 16.95
CA VAL A 314 -11.97 21.06 16.26
C VAL A 314 -10.77 20.20 16.71
N ALA A 315 -9.71 20.78 17.27
CA ALA A 315 -8.57 19.98 17.74
C ALA A 315 -8.92 19.13 18.98
N LYS A 316 -9.83 19.64 19.83
CA LYS A 316 -10.29 19.00 21.08
C LYS A 316 -9.15 18.46 21.96
N LEU A 317 -7.98 19.10 21.91
CA LEU A 317 -6.82 18.77 22.73
C LEU A 317 -6.99 19.32 24.15
N SER A 318 -6.57 18.56 25.15
CA SER A 318 -6.54 19.07 26.53
C SER A 318 -5.54 20.24 26.67
N PRO A 319 -5.70 21.13 27.66
CA PRO A 319 -4.69 22.15 27.94
C PRO A 319 -3.28 21.58 28.14
N GLN A 320 -3.18 20.41 28.78
CA GLN A 320 -1.91 19.72 28.98
C GLN A 320 -1.33 19.18 27.67
N ALA A 321 -2.15 18.66 26.76
CA ALA A 321 -1.68 18.22 25.44
C ALA A 321 -1.18 19.41 24.61
N LEU A 322 -1.89 20.55 24.63
CA LEU A 322 -1.47 21.78 23.96
C LEU A 322 -0.13 22.30 24.50
N GLU A 323 0.02 22.31 25.83
CA GLU A 323 1.27 22.69 26.49
C GLU A 323 2.41 21.76 26.05
N ARG A 324 2.22 20.44 26.08
CA ARG A 324 3.24 19.47 25.66
C ARG A 324 3.65 19.57 24.20
N LEU A 325 2.72 19.89 23.30
CA LEU A 325 3.04 20.11 21.88
C LEU A 325 3.94 21.35 21.68
N ARG A 326 3.79 22.36 22.54
CA ARG A 326 4.55 23.61 22.52
C ARG A 326 5.84 23.55 23.34
N ASP A 327 5.89 22.77 24.40
CA ASP A 327 7.07 22.53 25.24
C ASP A 327 7.12 21.07 25.71
N PRO A 328 7.78 20.17 24.95
CA PRO A 328 7.86 18.76 25.30
C PRO A 328 8.72 18.54 26.56
N PRO A 329 8.44 17.47 27.34
CA PRO A 329 9.31 17.08 28.44
C PRO A 329 10.75 16.81 27.96
N ARG A 330 11.73 17.47 28.60
CA ARG A 330 13.16 17.41 28.25
C ARG A 330 13.97 16.50 29.17
N ARG A 331 13.33 15.46 29.68
CA ARG A 331 13.95 14.47 30.56
C ARG A 331 13.56 13.06 30.16
N PRO A 332 14.48 12.09 30.29
CA PRO A 332 14.13 10.68 30.14
C PRO A 332 13.00 10.31 31.10
N LEU A 333 12.16 9.38 30.66
CA LEU A 333 11.03 8.89 31.44
C LEU A 333 11.46 7.68 32.25
N PHE A 334 11.20 7.68 33.55
CA PHE A 334 11.48 6.54 34.43
C PHE A 334 10.20 6.10 35.15
N ILE A 335 10.06 4.78 35.35
CA ILE A 335 8.99 4.18 36.15
C ILE A 335 9.61 3.70 37.46
N ASP A 336 9.63 4.59 38.46
CA ASP A 336 10.27 4.30 39.76
C ASP A 336 9.43 3.34 40.63
N ASN A 337 8.11 3.36 40.47
CA ASN A 337 7.21 2.51 41.22
C ASN A 337 7.19 1.08 40.62
N ALA A 338 7.66 0.10 41.39
CA ALA A 338 7.72 -1.30 40.97
C ALA A 338 6.34 -1.89 40.62
N GLY A 339 5.27 -1.45 41.27
CA GLY A 339 3.88 -1.84 40.98
C GLY A 339 3.39 -1.30 39.65
N HIS A 340 3.67 -0.02 39.36
CA HIS A 340 3.37 0.57 38.05
C HIS A 340 4.16 -0.13 36.94
N ARG A 341 5.44 -0.41 37.16
CA ARG A 341 6.28 -1.15 36.20
C ARG A 341 5.71 -2.54 35.93
N HIS A 342 5.35 -3.30 36.96
CA HIS A 342 4.72 -4.60 36.81
C HIS A 342 3.38 -4.53 36.07
N SER A 343 2.57 -3.51 36.37
CA SER A 343 1.28 -3.26 35.71
C SER A 343 1.46 -3.01 34.22
N ILE A 344 2.42 -2.17 33.83
CA ILE A 344 2.74 -1.87 32.44
C ILE A 344 3.30 -3.11 31.72
N SER A 345 4.27 -3.81 32.30
CA SER A 345 4.81 -5.05 31.71
C SER A 345 3.72 -6.12 31.53
N THR A 346 2.83 -6.27 32.52
CA THR A 346 1.68 -7.18 32.40
C THR A 346 0.74 -6.73 31.29
N TYR A 347 0.44 -5.43 31.20
CA TYR A 347 -0.41 -4.87 30.16
C TYR A 347 0.14 -5.10 28.74
N LEU A 348 1.45 -4.95 28.56
CA LEU A 348 2.16 -5.20 27.30
C LEU A 348 2.19 -6.70 26.96
N ALA A 349 2.57 -7.55 27.92
CA ALA A 349 2.59 -9.01 27.74
C ALA A 349 1.19 -9.59 27.43
N MET A 350 0.13 -8.89 27.85
CA MET A 350 -1.26 -9.26 27.66
C MET A 350 -1.93 -8.55 26.47
N GLU A 351 -1.16 -8.12 25.47
CA GLU A 351 -1.67 -7.39 24.28
C GLU A 351 -2.94 -8.04 23.71
N HIS A 352 -2.99 -9.37 23.60
CA HIS A 352 -4.13 -10.12 23.02
C HIS A 352 -5.10 -10.75 24.05
N SER A 353 -5.03 -10.38 25.32
CA SER A 353 -5.86 -10.97 26.40
C SER A 353 -6.98 -10.03 26.87
N SER A 354 -8.06 -10.56 27.45
CA SER A 354 -9.17 -9.71 27.95
C SER A 354 -8.75 -8.85 29.16
N GLU A 355 -9.42 -7.73 29.37
CA GLU A 355 -9.30 -6.91 30.60
C GLU A 355 -9.47 -7.77 31.87
N ASP A 356 -10.47 -8.63 31.91
CA ASP A 356 -10.68 -9.57 33.03
C ASP A 356 -9.49 -10.52 33.25
N ALA A 357 -8.72 -10.85 32.20
CA ALA A 357 -7.53 -11.67 32.34
C ALA A 357 -6.40 -10.86 33.00
N TYR A 358 -6.21 -9.60 32.60
CA TYR A 358 -5.28 -8.67 33.25
C TYR A 358 -5.61 -8.53 34.73
N GLU A 359 -6.87 -8.23 35.07
CA GLU A 359 -7.33 -8.09 36.45
C GLU A 359 -7.16 -9.37 37.27
N LYS A 360 -7.32 -10.55 36.65
CA LYS A 360 -7.05 -11.83 37.31
C LYS A 360 -5.56 -12.04 37.58
N ILE A 361 -4.68 -11.67 36.65
CA ILE A 361 -3.23 -11.75 36.86
C ILE A 361 -2.81 -10.79 37.98
N CYS A 362 -3.20 -9.52 37.93
CA CYS A 362 -2.87 -8.56 38.98
C CYS A 362 -3.36 -9.02 40.36
N ARG A 363 -4.60 -9.53 40.48
CA ARG A 363 -5.12 -10.09 41.75
C ARG A 363 -4.35 -11.35 42.19
N SER A 364 -3.96 -12.20 41.24
CA SER A 364 -3.16 -13.40 41.53
C SER A 364 -1.76 -13.01 42.02
N THR A 365 -1.11 -12.04 41.38
CA THR A 365 0.19 -11.51 41.80
C THR A 365 0.07 -10.93 43.21
N ALA A 366 -0.92 -10.08 43.47
CA ALA A 366 -1.13 -9.48 44.78
C ALA A 366 -1.34 -10.51 45.90
N ARG A 367 -2.08 -11.60 45.62
CA ARG A 367 -2.33 -12.67 46.60
C ARG A 367 -1.12 -13.53 46.88
N ASN A 368 -0.37 -13.92 45.85
CA ASN A 368 0.74 -14.86 46.00
C ASN A 368 2.06 -14.19 46.40
N PHE A 369 2.19 -12.88 46.18
CA PHE A 369 3.40 -12.11 46.45
C PHE A 369 3.12 -10.91 47.36
N SER A 370 2.23 -11.04 48.35
CA SER A 370 1.71 -9.93 49.19
C SER A 370 2.74 -9.14 50.01
N GLY A 371 4.04 -9.47 49.96
CA GLY A 371 5.14 -8.73 50.57
C GLY A 371 6.21 -8.25 49.59
N ALA A 372 6.01 -8.43 48.28
CA ALA A 372 6.94 -7.93 47.27
C ALA A 372 6.81 -6.40 47.10
N PRO A 373 7.91 -5.67 46.84
CA PRO A 373 7.86 -4.22 46.64
C PRO A 373 6.90 -3.80 45.52
N GLY A 374 6.04 -2.81 45.80
CA GLY A 374 5.11 -2.23 44.82
C GLY A 374 3.80 -2.99 44.58
N ILE A 375 3.52 -4.06 45.34
CA ILE A 375 2.28 -4.83 45.16
C ILE A 375 1.01 -4.05 45.51
N GLU A 376 1.08 -3.15 46.49
CA GLU A 376 -0.03 -2.28 46.87
C GLU A 376 -0.34 -1.23 45.78
N ASP A 377 0.63 -0.96 44.91
CA ASP A 377 0.54 0.02 43.82
C ASP A 377 0.16 -0.60 42.46
N LEU A 378 -0.28 -1.87 42.44
CA LEU A 378 -0.76 -2.50 41.22
C LEU A 378 -1.98 -1.76 40.67
N LEU A 379 -1.92 -1.39 39.39
CA LEU A 379 -2.96 -0.62 38.73
C LEU A 379 -4.00 -1.53 38.09
N SER A 380 -5.27 -1.14 38.19
CA SER A 380 -6.33 -1.70 37.35
C SER A 380 -6.08 -1.38 35.88
N PHE A 381 -6.75 -2.10 34.98
CA PHE A 381 -6.60 -1.93 33.53
C PHE A 381 -6.81 -0.47 33.09
N HIS A 382 -7.89 0.16 33.58
CA HIS A 382 -8.17 1.55 33.28
C HIS A 382 -7.11 2.52 33.83
N LYS A 383 -6.59 2.27 35.04
CA LYS A 383 -5.56 3.12 35.64
C LYS A 383 -4.22 3.01 34.90
N VAL A 384 -3.84 1.82 34.42
CA VAL A 384 -2.62 1.66 33.63
C VAL A 384 -2.76 2.32 32.25
N GLU A 385 -3.95 2.26 31.61
CA GLU A 385 -4.19 3.00 30.37
C GLU A 385 -4.06 4.52 30.56
N ASN A 386 -4.65 5.07 31.63
CA ASN A 386 -4.54 6.49 31.95
C ASN A 386 -3.09 6.89 32.28
N LEU A 387 -2.34 6.01 32.97
CA LEU A 387 -0.92 6.25 33.23
C LEU A 387 -0.12 6.31 31.92
N ILE A 388 -0.34 5.37 31.00
CA ILE A 388 0.35 5.35 29.69
C ILE A 388 -0.04 6.57 28.86
N GLU A 389 -1.32 6.96 28.83
CA GLU A 389 -1.77 8.20 28.21
C GLU A 389 -1.05 9.42 28.80
N GLY A 390 -1.00 9.53 30.13
CA GLY A 390 -0.28 10.59 30.83
C GLY A 390 1.24 10.59 30.55
N MET A 391 1.86 9.43 30.36
CA MET A 391 3.28 9.29 30.05
C MET A 391 3.63 9.67 28.60
N THR A 392 2.76 9.27 27.66
CA THR A 392 2.99 9.43 26.21
C THR A 392 2.41 10.73 25.65
N GLY A 393 1.38 11.29 26.29
CA GLY A 393 0.61 12.42 25.76
C GLY A 393 -0.32 12.06 24.60
N VAL A 394 -0.50 10.77 24.30
CA VAL A 394 -1.36 10.31 23.20
C VAL A 394 -2.82 10.21 23.65
N GLU A 395 -3.55 11.30 23.42
CA GLU A 395 -4.98 11.44 23.72
C GLU A 395 -5.87 10.85 22.62
N LYS A 396 -7.04 10.34 23.03
CA LYS A 396 -8.10 9.91 22.11
C LYS A 396 -9.02 11.09 21.79
N VAL A 397 -9.13 11.47 20.52
CA VAL A 397 -10.02 12.56 20.10
C VAL A 397 -11.26 11.98 19.41
N GLN A 398 -12.45 12.43 19.81
CA GLN A 398 -13.73 11.94 19.28
C GLN A 398 -14.57 13.06 18.69
N HIS A 399 -15.16 12.78 17.53
CA HIS A 399 -15.99 13.72 16.78
C HIS A 399 -17.33 13.10 16.39
N ASP A 400 -18.36 13.93 16.43
CA ASP A 400 -19.71 13.50 16.11
C ASP A 400 -19.83 13.22 14.62
N MET A 401 -20.60 12.20 14.27
CA MET A 401 -20.86 11.87 12.87
C MET A 401 -22.30 11.45 12.66
N CYS A 402 -22.75 11.56 11.42
CA CYS A 402 -24.04 11.06 11.00
C CYS A 402 -24.15 9.54 11.28
N PRO A 403 -25.24 9.04 11.90
CA PRO A 403 -25.46 7.61 12.14
C PRO A 403 -25.36 6.74 10.88
N ASN A 404 -25.83 7.27 9.75
CA ASN A 404 -25.74 6.65 8.41
C ASN A 404 -24.35 6.75 7.76
N SER A 405 -23.33 7.24 8.48
CA SER A 405 -21.96 7.49 7.98
C SER A 405 -21.89 8.44 6.77
N CYS A 406 -22.83 9.37 6.62
CA CYS A 406 -22.80 10.31 5.49
C CYS A 406 -21.65 11.33 5.59
N LEU A 407 -21.49 11.96 6.76
CA LEU A 407 -20.47 12.98 7.05
C LEU A 407 -20.13 13.01 8.55
N ALA A 408 -19.02 13.67 8.88
CA ALA A 408 -18.66 14.14 10.21
C ALA A 408 -19.16 15.58 10.44
N PHE A 409 -19.63 15.87 11.65
CA PHE A 409 -20.06 17.22 12.05
C PHE A 409 -18.82 18.06 12.43
N THR A 410 -18.01 18.38 11.43
CA THR A 410 -16.71 19.06 11.51
C THR A 410 -16.57 20.07 10.38
N GLY A 411 -15.62 21.01 10.52
CA GLY A 411 -15.42 22.07 9.54
C GLY A 411 -16.72 22.86 9.33
N PRO A 412 -17.15 23.12 8.08
CA PRO A 412 -18.42 23.79 7.77
C PRO A 412 -19.69 23.14 8.35
N TYR A 413 -19.63 21.89 8.81
CA TYR A 413 -20.78 21.18 9.40
C TYR A 413 -20.75 21.17 10.94
N SER A 414 -19.86 21.93 11.59
CA SER A 414 -19.67 21.87 13.06
C SER A 414 -20.95 22.22 13.84
N ASP A 415 -21.74 23.14 13.29
CA ASP A 415 -22.90 23.72 13.98
C ASP A 415 -24.22 23.03 13.59
N ASP A 416 -24.16 22.11 12.63
CA ASP A 416 -25.32 21.34 12.19
C ASP A 416 -25.83 20.42 13.31
N VAL A 417 -27.15 20.47 13.52
CA VAL A 417 -27.87 19.58 14.46
C VAL A 417 -28.43 18.33 13.78
N GLN A 418 -28.45 18.31 12.43
CA GLN A 418 -28.92 17.21 11.60
C GLN A 418 -28.05 17.10 10.35
N CYS A 419 -27.93 15.90 9.78
CA CYS A 419 -27.11 15.68 8.61
C CYS A 419 -27.74 16.32 7.35
N PRO A 420 -27.07 17.26 6.65
CA PRO A 420 -27.62 17.89 5.44
C PRO A 420 -27.80 16.91 4.27
N LEU A 421 -27.10 15.75 4.30
CA LEU A 421 -27.17 14.75 3.22
C LEU A 421 -28.28 13.71 3.39
N CYS A 422 -28.84 13.54 4.60
CA CYS A 422 -29.87 12.52 4.85
C CYS A 422 -30.94 12.90 5.88
N GLY A 423 -30.88 14.09 6.47
CA GLY A 423 -31.85 14.59 7.46
C GLY A 423 -31.75 13.94 8.85
N VAL A 424 -30.89 12.94 9.05
CA VAL A 424 -30.80 12.26 10.35
C VAL A 424 -30.15 13.15 11.40
N SER A 425 -30.77 13.20 12.58
CA SER A 425 -30.29 13.92 13.77
C SER A 425 -28.86 13.53 14.17
N ARG A 426 -28.06 14.54 14.52
CA ARG A 426 -26.75 14.38 15.17
C ARG A 426 -26.85 13.70 16.53
N TRP A 427 -27.94 13.98 17.25
CA TRP A 427 -28.15 13.55 18.63
C TRP A 427 -28.92 12.23 18.71
N ASN A 428 -28.62 11.44 19.75
CA ASN A 428 -29.38 10.25 20.12
C ASN A 428 -30.80 10.65 20.56
N GLN A 429 -31.79 10.26 19.76
CA GLN A 429 -33.18 10.67 19.96
C GLN A 429 -33.80 10.12 21.24
N GLU A 430 -33.48 8.88 21.64
CA GLU A 430 -33.99 8.30 22.88
C GLU A 430 -33.51 9.10 24.11
N ARG A 431 -32.22 9.46 24.16
CA ARG A 431 -31.65 10.27 25.24
C ARG A 431 -32.19 11.70 25.24
N LEU A 432 -32.35 12.29 24.07
CA LEU A 432 -32.87 13.65 23.93
C LEU A 432 -34.33 13.72 24.40
N GLN A 433 -35.16 12.75 24.01
CA GLN A 433 -36.57 12.66 24.43
C GLN A 433 -36.71 12.37 25.93
N CYS A 434 -35.99 11.37 26.46
CA CYS A 434 -36.03 11.02 27.89
C CYS A 434 -35.58 12.17 28.82
N THR A 435 -34.82 13.14 28.31
CA THR A 435 -34.33 14.27 29.10
C THR A 435 -35.03 15.60 28.76
N ASN A 436 -36.12 15.57 27.98
CA ASN A 436 -36.82 16.77 27.48
C ASN A 436 -35.84 17.80 26.87
N GLY A 437 -34.89 17.32 26.07
CA GLY A 437 -33.91 18.16 25.38
C GLY A 437 -32.71 18.61 26.23
N ARG A 438 -32.64 18.24 27.53
CA ARG A 438 -31.57 18.68 28.44
C ARG A 438 -30.23 17.97 28.21
N SER A 439 -30.23 16.73 27.73
CA SER A 439 -29.02 15.96 27.47
C SER A 439 -28.84 15.71 25.97
N ARG A 440 -27.80 16.30 25.39
CA ARG A 440 -27.41 16.12 23.99
C ARG A 440 -26.23 15.16 23.92
N VAL A 441 -26.52 13.89 23.67
CA VAL A 441 -25.52 12.85 23.45
C VAL A 441 -25.44 12.55 21.95
N PRO A 442 -24.26 12.58 21.33
CA PRO A 442 -24.10 12.23 19.92
C PRO A 442 -24.65 10.83 19.63
N ALA A 443 -25.34 10.67 18.50
CA ALA A 443 -25.86 9.37 18.10
C ALA A 443 -24.74 8.41 17.64
N LYS A 444 -23.65 8.95 17.09
CA LYS A 444 -22.48 8.20 16.65
C LYS A 444 -21.25 9.12 16.61
N GLN A 445 -20.07 8.55 16.84
CA GLN A 445 -18.80 9.28 16.78
C GLN A 445 -17.75 8.49 16.02
N PHE A 446 -16.76 9.19 15.47
CA PHE A 446 -15.53 8.62 14.93
C PHE A 446 -14.33 9.07 15.77
N THR A 447 -13.22 8.34 15.65
CA THR A 447 -12.04 8.53 16.50
C THR A 447 -10.86 8.99 15.66
N THR A 448 -10.13 9.99 16.14
CA THR A 448 -8.83 10.43 15.61
C THR A 448 -7.77 10.41 16.70
N ILE A 449 -6.51 10.31 16.28
CA ILE A 449 -5.36 10.25 17.19
C ILE A 449 -4.37 11.32 16.74
N PRO A 450 -4.07 12.33 17.58
CA PRO A 450 -3.11 13.38 17.25
C PRO A 450 -1.72 12.80 16.93
N LEU A 451 -1.11 13.29 15.85
CA LEU A 451 0.19 12.80 15.41
C LEU A 451 1.36 13.41 16.22
N GLY A 452 1.24 14.68 16.63
CA GLY A 452 2.31 15.40 17.34
C GLY A 452 2.91 14.65 18.54
N PRO A 453 2.11 14.14 19.50
CA PRO A 453 2.64 13.41 20.66
C PRO A 453 3.32 12.09 20.26
N GLN A 454 2.83 11.42 19.22
CA GLN A 454 3.44 10.20 18.68
C GLN A 454 4.82 10.49 18.06
N LEU A 455 4.98 11.65 17.40
CA LEU A 455 6.26 12.10 16.85
C LEU A 455 7.25 12.50 17.95
N GLN A 456 6.80 13.29 18.93
CA GLN A 456 7.61 13.67 20.09
C GLN A 456 8.17 12.45 20.82
N ALA A 457 7.37 11.39 20.97
CA ALA A 457 7.78 10.14 21.62
C ALA A 457 9.02 9.49 20.99
N LEU A 458 9.19 9.58 19.66
CA LEU A 458 10.30 8.95 18.93
C LEU A 458 11.65 9.60 19.19
N TYR A 459 11.68 10.82 19.74
CA TYR A 459 12.91 11.56 20.04
C TYR A 459 13.31 11.50 21.52
N ARG A 460 12.51 10.84 22.37
CA ARG A 460 12.75 10.86 23.83
C ARG A 460 13.76 9.84 24.33
N ASP A 461 14.04 8.82 23.53
CA ASP A 461 15.12 7.86 23.77
C ASP A 461 16.30 8.14 22.82
N PRO A 462 17.56 8.14 23.29
CA PRO A 462 18.72 8.46 22.45
C PRO A 462 18.91 7.53 21.24
N ASP A 463 18.62 6.22 21.37
CA ASP A 463 18.76 5.28 20.26
C ASP A 463 17.64 5.46 19.24
N GLN A 464 16.42 5.70 19.69
CA GLN A 464 15.28 5.99 18.81
C GLN A 464 15.43 7.34 18.10
N ALA A 465 15.91 8.37 18.80
CA ALA A 465 16.14 9.69 18.23
C ALA A 465 17.21 9.65 17.12
N ARG A 466 18.33 8.93 17.32
CA ARG A 466 19.34 8.71 16.25
C ARG A 466 18.74 8.08 15.00
N GLN A 467 17.78 7.17 15.15
CA GLN A 467 17.14 6.54 13.99
C GLN A 467 16.30 7.51 13.16
N MET A 468 15.80 8.58 13.77
CA MET A 468 15.08 9.66 13.07
C MET A 468 16.01 10.55 12.24
N HIS A 469 17.34 10.46 12.41
CA HIS A 469 18.30 11.21 11.60
C HIS A 469 18.60 10.54 10.25
N TYR A 470 18.19 9.28 10.05
CA TYR A 470 18.50 8.49 8.86
C TYR A 470 18.20 9.22 7.55
N LEU A 471 17.02 9.83 7.42
CA LEU A 471 16.64 10.50 6.17
C LEU A 471 17.59 11.64 5.81
N TYR A 472 17.98 12.45 6.79
CA TYR A 472 18.95 13.53 6.60
C TYR A 472 20.33 12.97 6.21
N GLU A 473 20.83 11.96 6.94
CA GLU A 473 22.12 11.32 6.66
C GLU A 473 22.17 10.71 5.25
N ARG A 474 21.13 9.96 4.88
CA ARG A 474 21.00 9.37 3.54
C ARG A 474 20.93 10.45 2.47
N THR A 475 20.24 11.55 2.73
CA THR A 475 20.18 12.71 1.82
C THR A 475 21.57 13.30 1.61
N GLN A 476 22.36 13.52 2.67
CA GLN A 476 23.72 14.05 2.54
C GLN A 476 24.63 13.13 1.73
N GLN A 477 24.51 11.80 1.90
CA GLN A 477 25.24 10.83 1.09
C GLN A 477 24.88 10.94 -0.40
N ILE A 478 23.59 11.06 -0.73
CA ILE A 478 23.12 11.22 -2.12
C ILE A 478 23.60 12.54 -2.72
N LEU A 479 23.51 13.65 -1.96
CA LEU A 479 23.99 14.95 -2.42
C LEU A 479 25.52 14.95 -2.65
N ALA A 480 26.28 14.28 -1.78
CA ALA A 480 27.72 14.09 -1.98
C ALA A 480 28.04 13.26 -3.24
N GLU A 481 27.29 12.17 -3.47
CA GLU A 481 27.40 11.38 -4.70
C GLU A 481 27.09 12.21 -5.95
N LEU A 482 26.02 13.02 -5.90
CA LEU A 482 25.62 13.92 -6.99
C LEU A 482 26.70 14.96 -7.30
N ARG A 483 27.30 15.59 -6.28
CA ARG A 483 28.41 16.54 -6.48
C ARG A 483 29.63 15.86 -7.10
N ARG A 484 29.93 14.62 -6.67
CA ARG A 484 31.09 13.85 -7.16
C ARG A 484 30.90 13.30 -8.57
N THR A 485 29.72 12.80 -8.91
CA THR A 485 29.49 12.01 -10.14
C THR A 485 28.53 12.66 -11.13
N GLY A 486 27.75 13.66 -10.71
CA GLY A 486 26.67 14.25 -11.50
C GLY A 486 25.44 13.37 -11.67
N SER A 487 25.36 12.18 -11.05
CA SER A 487 24.17 11.33 -11.16
C SER A 487 23.96 10.41 -9.95
N ILE A 488 22.73 9.92 -9.79
CA ILE A 488 22.39 8.91 -8.78
C ILE A 488 22.59 7.52 -9.41
N SER A 489 23.49 6.72 -8.85
CA SER A 489 23.79 5.38 -9.38
C SER A 489 22.66 4.37 -9.18
N SER A 490 21.96 4.46 -8.06
CA SER A 490 20.83 3.60 -7.71
C SER A 490 19.78 4.33 -6.87
N VAL A 491 18.52 3.95 -7.08
CA VAL A 491 17.35 4.47 -6.38
C VAL A 491 16.93 3.41 -5.37
N ASP A 492 17.21 3.64 -4.09
CA ASP A 492 17.05 2.67 -3.00
C ASP A 492 16.06 3.12 -1.90
N ASP A 493 15.72 4.39 -1.86
CA ASP A 493 14.72 4.97 -0.97
C ASP A 493 14.01 6.15 -1.63
N ILE A 494 12.94 6.64 -1.00
CA ILE A 494 12.28 7.90 -1.33
C ILE A 494 13.29 9.06 -1.34
N ALA A 495 14.32 9.02 -0.49
CA ALA A 495 15.40 10.01 -0.45
C ALA A 495 16.13 10.19 -1.79
N ALA A 496 16.11 9.19 -2.68
CA ALA A 496 16.72 9.26 -4.02
C ALA A 496 15.77 9.81 -5.09
N GLY A 497 14.51 10.08 -4.76
CA GLY A 497 13.52 10.64 -5.68
C GLY A 497 13.64 12.16 -5.82
N TRP A 498 13.54 12.67 -7.05
CA TRP A 498 13.64 14.11 -7.33
C TRP A 498 12.54 15.00 -6.71
N ASP A 499 11.35 14.47 -6.41
CA ASP A 499 10.30 15.23 -5.72
C ASP A 499 10.73 15.59 -4.28
N TYR A 500 11.43 14.65 -3.60
CA TYR A 500 11.99 14.89 -2.28
C TYR A 500 13.28 15.71 -2.35
N LEU A 501 14.24 15.30 -3.20
CA LEU A 501 15.53 16.02 -3.34
C LEU A 501 15.33 17.47 -3.78
N GLY A 502 14.39 17.73 -4.70
CA GLY A 502 14.06 19.07 -5.12
C GLY A 502 13.51 19.93 -3.98
N ALA A 503 12.69 19.36 -3.09
CA ALA A 503 12.21 20.06 -1.90
C ALA A 503 13.34 20.36 -0.90
N VAL A 504 14.30 19.44 -0.73
CA VAL A 504 15.51 19.70 0.10
C VAL A 504 16.37 20.81 -0.50
N LEU A 505 16.63 20.75 -1.80
CA LEU A 505 17.50 21.70 -2.50
C LEU A 505 16.89 23.11 -2.58
N ASP A 506 15.56 23.22 -2.67
CA ASP A 506 14.83 24.50 -2.60
C ASP A 506 14.72 25.04 -1.16
N GLY A 507 15.07 24.26 -0.14
CA GLY A 507 14.97 24.66 1.28
C GLY A 507 13.57 24.48 1.89
N ASP A 508 12.64 23.83 1.18
CA ASP A 508 11.32 23.44 1.70
C ASP A 508 11.45 22.39 2.82
N ILE A 509 12.45 21.50 2.73
CA ILE A 509 12.76 20.46 3.74
C ILE A 509 14.16 20.72 4.32
N LYS A 510 14.24 20.85 5.65
CA LYS A 510 15.47 21.13 6.40
C LYS A 510 15.91 19.92 7.24
N LYS A 511 17.09 20.01 7.86
CA LYS A 511 17.70 18.95 8.69
C LYS A 511 16.72 18.36 9.73
N ASP A 512 16.00 19.23 10.41
CA ASP A 512 15.17 18.89 11.59
C ASP A 512 13.69 18.68 11.24
N ASP A 513 13.35 18.67 9.96
CA ASP A 513 11.97 18.52 9.52
C ASP A 513 11.55 17.04 9.48
N ILE A 514 10.33 16.78 9.94
CA ILE A 514 9.73 15.44 9.93
C ILE A 514 8.88 15.31 8.67
N VAL A 515 9.23 14.32 7.84
CA VAL A 515 8.60 14.06 6.55
C VAL A 515 7.63 12.89 6.66
N LEU A 516 6.42 13.10 6.16
CA LEU A 516 5.26 12.21 6.34
C LEU A 516 4.73 11.68 5.02
N MET A 517 4.25 10.44 5.07
CA MET A 517 3.37 9.84 4.08
C MET A 517 2.08 9.40 4.77
N VAL A 518 0.95 9.61 4.11
CA VAL A 518 -0.36 9.15 4.60
C VAL A 518 -0.93 8.05 3.70
N SER A 519 -1.59 7.08 4.30
CA SER A 519 -2.32 6.04 3.59
C SER A 519 -3.76 5.96 4.11
N LEU A 520 -4.72 5.76 3.20
CA LEU A 520 -6.16 5.65 3.51
C LEU A 520 -6.75 4.42 2.85
N ASP A 521 -7.52 3.64 3.61
CA ASP A 521 -8.24 2.50 3.04
C ASP A 521 -9.49 2.10 3.83
N GLY A 522 -10.44 1.45 3.14
CA GLY A 522 -11.62 0.81 3.72
C GLY A 522 -11.32 -0.61 4.18
N ALA A 523 -11.67 -0.94 5.43
CA ALA A 523 -11.54 -2.23 6.07
C ALA A 523 -12.89 -2.95 6.20
N GLN A 524 -12.98 -4.17 5.66
CA GLN A 524 -14.14 -5.04 5.79
C GLN A 524 -14.00 -5.96 7.01
N LEU A 525 -14.86 -5.76 8.03
CA LEU A 525 -14.78 -6.52 9.29
C LEU A 525 -15.58 -7.83 9.32
N TYR A 526 -16.54 -8.03 8.41
CA TYR A 526 -17.37 -9.24 8.33
C TYR A 526 -17.43 -9.83 6.92
N GLU A 527 -17.36 -11.16 6.83
CA GLU A 527 -17.36 -11.93 5.58
C GLU A 527 -18.68 -11.80 4.78
N SER A 528 -19.80 -11.60 5.47
CA SER A 528 -21.16 -11.62 4.90
C SER A 528 -21.88 -10.27 4.89
N LYS A 529 -21.22 -9.17 5.26
CA LYS A 529 -21.78 -7.81 5.21
C LYS A 529 -20.78 -6.86 4.56
N GLN A 530 -21.24 -5.98 3.66
CA GLN A 530 -20.50 -4.74 3.36
C GLN A 530 -20.41 -3.98 4.68
N SER A 531 -19.21 -3.80 5.19
CA SER A 531 -18.98 -3.25 6.52
C SER A 531 -17.70 -2.43 6.41
N ASP A 532 -17.84 -1.27 5.77
CA ASP A 532 -16.73 -0.45 5.28
C ASP A 532 -16.34 0.56 6.37
N CYS A 533 -15.62 0.09 7.40
CA CYS A 533 -14.89 1.01 8.28
C CYS A 533 -13.77 1.64 7.47
N TRP A 534 -13.45 2.92 7.62
CA TRP A 534 -12.32 3.55 6.94
C TRP A 534 -11.24 3.93 7.94
N ILE A 535 -9.97 3.73 7.58
CA ILE A 535 -8.82 3.95 8.44
C ILE A 535 -7.76 4.71 7.65
N TYR A 536 -7.13 5.70 8.28
CA TYR A 536 -5.90 6.27 7.75
C TYR A 536 -4.75 6.13 8.76
N ILE A 537 -3.55 5.97 8.21
CA ILE A 537 -2.30 5.82 8.96
C ILE A 537 -1.25 6.81 8.45
N TRP A 538 -0.35 7.19 9.33
CA TRP A 538 0.84 7.98 9.03
C TRP A 538 2.07 7.09 9.03
N ILE A 539 2.94 7.32 8.06
CA ILE A 539 4.24 6.67 7.89
C ILE A 539 5.30 7.76 7.95
N ILE A 540 6.31 7.53 8.79
CA ILE A 540 7.37 8.50 9.09
C ILE A 540 8.56 8.18 8.19
N LEU A 541 8.88 9.08 7.27
CA LEU A 541 9.95 8.86 6.29
C LEU A 541 11.35 9.15 6.86
N ASN A 542 11.44 9.76 8.04
CA ASN A 542 12.70 10.00 8.74
C ASN A 542 13.43 8.71 9.15
N LEU A 543 12.69 7.63 9.43
CA LEU A 543 13.22 6.30 9.78
C LEU A 543 13.67 5.55 8.52
N SER A 544 14.59 4.59 8.62
CA SER A 544 15.02 3.77 7.47
C SER A 544 13.91 2.84 6.92
N PRO A 545 13.98 2.42 5.63
CA PRO A 545 12.99 1.52 5.02
C PRO A 545 12.74 0.21 5.78
N ASP A 546 13.77 -0.37 6.41
CA ASP A 546 13.65 -1.60 7.21
C ASP A 546 12.94 -1.39 8.56
N LYS A 547 12.73 -0.13 8.97
CA LYS A 547 12.12 0.24 10.25
C LYS A 547 10.76 0.91 10.09
N ARG A 548 10.60 1.84 9.14
CA ARG A 548 9.41 2.71 9.04
C ARG A 548 8.08 1.98 8.82
N TYR A 549 8.11 0.76 8.26
CA TYR A 549 6.91 -0.06 8.03
C TYR A 549 6.67 -1.14 9.11
N LYS A 550 7.46 -1.15 10.19
CA LYS A 550 7.27 -2.06 11.32
C LYS A 550 6.07 -1.61 12.15
N LYS A 551 5.40 -2.58 12.79
CA LYS A 551 4.19 -2.37 13.60
C LYS A 551 4.33 -1.24 14.63
N VAL A 552 5.52 -1.10 15.21
CA VAL A 552 5.84 -0.10 16.25
C VAL A 552 6.00 1.33 15.72
N HIS A 553 6.27 1.52 14.41
CA HIS A 553 6.51 2.84 13.81
C HIS A 553 5.38 3.34 12.90
N VAL A 554 4.40 2.48 12.58
CA VAL A 554 3.21 2.90 11.85
C VAL A 554 2.23 3.55 12.84
N CYS A 555 1.84 4.80 12.59
CA CYS A 555 0.99 5.58 13.47
C CYS A 555 -0.46 5.60 12.96
N PRO A 556 -1.42 4.94 13.63
CA PRO A 556 -2.84 5.15 13.38
C PRO A 556 -3.22 6.64 13.48
N GLY A 557 -3.95 7.13 12.48
CA GLY A 557 -4.39 8.52 12.41
C GLY A 557 -5.88 8.69 12.74
N GLY A 558 -6.74 7.81 12.24
CA GLY A 558 -8.17 7.85 12.55
C GLY A 558 -8.97 6.67 12.03
N PHE A 559 -10.15 6.48 12.62
CA PHE A 559 -11.08 5.36 12.45
C PHE A 559 -12.49 5.88 12.23
N ILE A 560 -13.01 5.66 11.02
CA ILE A 560 -14.35 6.07 10.60
C ILE A 560 -15.26 4.83 10.61
N PRO A 561 -16.16 4.70 11.61
CA PRO A 561 -16.94 3.49 11.79
C PRO A 561 -17.99 3.28 10.69
N GLY A 562 -18.12 2.01 10.26
CA GLY A 562 -19.15 1.54 9.34
C GLY A 562 -20.56 1.52 9.96
N PRO A 563 -21.56 0.91 9.31
CA PRO A 563 -21.41 -0.07 8.23
C PRO A 563 -21.32 0.53 6.82
N ASN A 564 -21.75 1.78 6.64
CA ASN A 564 -21.81 2.42 5.33
C ASN A 564 -20.51 3.17 5.00
N LYS A 565 -20.16 3.20 3.71
CA LYS A 565 -19.09 4.05 3.18
C LYS A 565 -19.39 5.56 3.42
N PRO A 566 -18.38 6.37 3.81
CA PRO A 566 -18.48 7.82 3.86
C PRO A 566 -18.94 8.43 2.53
N LYS A 567 -19.96 9.31 2.56
CA LYS A 567 -20.38 10.09 1.39
C LYS A 567 -19.53 11.36 1.22
N ASN A 568 -19.24 12.05 2.33
CA ASN A 568 -18.32 13.18 2.39
C ASN A 568 -17.10 12.79 3.22
N ILE A 569 -16.10 12.20 2.57
CA ILE A 569 -14.86 11.76 3.23
C ILE A 569 -14.03 12.93 3.76
N ASP A 570 -14.11 14.11 3.13
CA ASP A 570 -13.36 15.30 3.51
C ASP A 570 -13.70 15.74 4.93
N SER A 571 -14.98 15.71 5.31
CA SER A 571 -15.39 16.01 6.69
C SER A 571 -14.67 15.13 7.74
N PHE A 572 -14.34 13.88 7.41
CA PHE A 572 -13.61 13.01 8.32
C PHE A 572 -12.10 13.25 8.30
N LEU A 573 -11.51 13.39 7.11
CA LEU A 573 -10.07 13.63 6.94
C LEU A 573 -9.64 15.03 7.39
N PHE A 574 -10.57 15.99 7.39
CA PHE A 574 -10.37 17.36 7.84
C PHE A 574 -9.73 17.41 9.23
N VAL A 575 -10.17 16.57 10.18
CA VAL A 575 -9.60 16.58 11.55
C VAL A 575 -8.12 16.16 11.56
N GLY A 576 -7.79 15.09 10.84
CA GLY A 576 -6.40 14.62 10.74
C GLY A 576 -5.49 15.64 10.07
N LEU A 577 -5.95 16.22 8.95
CA LEU A 577 -5.21 17.26 8.23
C LEU A 577 -5.18 18.59 8.98
N HIS A 578 -6.20 18.92 9.77
CA HIS A 578 -6.25 20.12 10.62
C HIS A 578 -5.12 20.08 11.63
N HIS A 579 -4.91 18.95 12.31
CA HIS A 579 -3.78 18.79 13.23
C HIS A 579 -2.43 18.99 12.51
N ILE A 580 -2.28 18.50 11.28
CA ILE A 580 -1.07 18.72 10.48
C ILE A 580 -0.92 20.19 10.10
N ALA A 581 -1.97 20.83 9.59
CA ALA A 581 -1.95 22.24 9.19
C ALA A 581 -1.66 23.17 10.39
N ALA A 582 -2.24 22.89 11.55
CA ALA A 582 -1.95 23.60 12.79
C ALA A 582 -0.48 23.46 13.22
N LEU A 583 0.06 22.23 13.18
CA LEU A 583 1.48 22.00 13.44
C LEU A 583 2.38 22.57 12.35
N GLN A 584 1.92 22.69 11.10
CA GLN A 584 2.64 23.39 10.04
C GLN A 584 2.67 24.90 10.29
N ARG A 585 1.64 25.50 10.86
CA ARG A 585 1.69 26.94 11.18
C ARG A 585 2.47 27.25 12.44
N GLU A 586 2.17 26.55 13.53
CA GLU A 586 2.78 26.83 14.83
C GLU A 586 4.18 26.19 14.96
N GLY A 587 4.43 25.10 14.24
CA GLY A 587 5.57 24.19 14.34
C GLY A 587 5.48 23.24 15.53
N LEU A 588 6.09 22.06 15.39
CA LEU A 588 6.14 21.06 16.46
C LEU A 588 7.46 21.21 17.23
N ARG A 589 7.40 21.47 18.54
CA ARG A 589 8.61 21.45 19.37
C ARG A 589 8.99 20.02 19.73
N ILE A 590 10.25 19.69 19.51
CA ILE A 590 10.85 18.39 19.77
C ILE A 590 12.04 18.60 20.71
N TRP A 591 12.23 17.69 21.66
CA TRP A 591 13.50 17.51 22.37
C TRP A 591 14.14 16.22 21.89
N ASP A 592 15.33 16.32 21.32
CA ASP A 592 16.15 15.23 20.83
C ASP A 592 17.04 14.73 21.96
N ALA A 593 16.74 13.56 22.50
CA ALA A 593 17.51 12.96 23.59
C ALA A 593 18.90 12.47 23.12
N SER A 594 19.15 12.30 21.82
CA SER A 594 20.46 11.87 21.32
C SER A 594 21.48 13.00 21.26
N GLU A 595 21.03 14.22 20.98
CA GLU A 595 21.84 15.43 20.88
C GLU A 595 21.62 16.39 22.07
N ASP A 596 20.75 16.01 23.01
CA ASP A 596 20.25 16.82 24.14
C ASP A 596 19.90 18.27 23.76
N ARG A 597 19.08 18.41 22.70
CA ARG A 597 18.69 19.73 22.20
C ARG A 597 17.21 19.81 21.88
N ALA A 598 16.66 21.01 22.02
CA ALA A 598 15.31 21.29 21.57
C ALA A 598 15.33 21.98 20.20
N PHE A 599 14.45 21.56 19.29
CA PHE A 599 14.27 22.17 17.98
C PHE A 599 12.78 22.33 17.64
N LYS A 600 12.51 23.08 16.57
CA LYS A 600 11.17 23.26 16.01
C LYS A 600 11.17 22.57 14.65
N SER A 601 10.30 21.58 14.49
CA SER A 601 10.14 20.82 13.24
C SER A 601 9.01 21.41 12.40
N ASP A 602 9.27 21.62 11.12
CA ASP A 602 8.25 21.96 10.14
C ASP A 602 7.77 20.65 9.47
N LEU A 603 6.56 20.18 9.81
CA LEU A 603 6.07 18.89 9.29
C LEU A 603 5.82 18.97 7.78
N TYR A 604 6.44 18.06 7.02
CA TYR A 604 6.31 18.01 5.56
C TYR A 604 5.45 16.84 5.08
N LEU A 605 4.33 17.08 4.39
CA LEU A 605 3.55 16.01 3.76
C LEU A 605 4.05 15.75 2.32
N LEU A 606 4.75 14.63 2.13
CA LEU A 606 5.33 14.26 0.85
C LEU A 606 4.34 13.50 -0.05
N PHE A 607 3.79 12.38 0.43
CA PHE A 607 2.92 11.51 -0.37
C PHE A 607 1.58 11.19 0.31
N THR A 608 0.56 11.05 -0.53
CA THR A 608 -0.74 10.47 -0.17
C THR A 608 -0.98 9.21 -0.98
N THR A 609 -1.34 8.14 -0.30
CA THR A 609 -1.44 6.80 -0.89
C THR A 609 -2.79 6.18 -0.57
N ALA A 610 -3.36 5.43 -1.52
CA ALA A 610 -4.62 4.72 -1.40
C ALA A 610 -4.78 3.74 -2.56
N ASP A 611 -5.81 2.88 -2.52
CA ASP A 611 -6.24 2.15 -3.71
C ASP A 611 -6.88 3.10 -4.76
N GLY A 612 -7.10 2.62 -5.99
CA GLY A 612 -7.59 3.47 -7.09
C GLY A 612 -8.89 4.24 -6.80
N PRO A 613 -9.90 3.63 -6.13
CA PRO A 613 -11.09 4.33 -5.63
C PRO A 613 -10.83 5.27 -4.44
N GLY A 614 -9.94 4.90 -3.52
CA GLY A 614 -9.57 5.69 -2.35
C GLY A 614 -8.76 6.93 -2.71
N LEU A 615 -7.92 6.87 -3.75
CA LEU A 615 -7.09 7.99 -4.20
C LEU A 615 -7.91 9.21 -4.64
N VAL A 616 -9.13 8.97 -5.15
CA VAL A 616 -10.11 10.03 -5.49
C VAL A 616 -10.46 10.90 -4.28
N CYS A 617 -10.36 10.33 -3.07
CA CYS A 617 -10.58 11.05 -1.83
C CYS A 617 -9.48 12.08 -1.54
N TRP A 618 -8.26 11.85 -2.05
CA TRP A 618 -7.11 12.74 -1.87
C TRP A 618 -6.96 13.78 -2.98
N ASP A 619 -7.19 13.40 -4.24
CA ASP A 619 -6.87 14.24 -5.41
C ASP A 619 -8.03 15.10 -5.93
N GLY A 620 -9.27 14.77 -5.56
CA GLY A 620 -10.46 15.46 -6.07
C GLY A 620 -10.71 15.23 -7.56
N MET A 621 -10.15 14.18 -8.17
CA MET A 621 -10.23 13.88 -9.61
C MET A 621 -11.38 12.92 -9.96
N VAL A 622 -11.69 12.81 -11.25
CA VAL A 622 -12.66 11.85 -11.76
C VAL A 622 -12.19 10.40 -11.54
N GLY A 623 -13.12 9.46 -11.59
CA GLY A 623 -12.78 8.04 -11.62
C GLY A 623 -11.96 7.66 -12.85
N HIS A 624 -11.44 6.43 -12.85
CA HIS A 624 -10.60 5.89 -13.93
C HIS A 624 -11.28 5.83 -15.32
N SER A 625 -12.60 6.00 -15.38
CA SER A 625 -13.41 6.03 -16.60
C SER A 625 -13.56 7.42 -17.22
N GLY A 626 -13.00 8.45 -16.60
CA GLY A 626 -13.10 9.84 -17.07
C GLY A 626 -12.18 10.13 -18.26
N ARG A 627 -12.52 11.16 -19.04
CA ARG A 627 -11.74 11.59 -20.21
C ARG A 627 -10.27 11.87 -19.88
N LYS A 628 -9.99 12.43 -18.71
CA LYS A 628 -8.65 12.56 -18.12
C LYS A 628 -8.58 11.74 -16.83
N GLY A 629 -8.51 10.42 -16.99
CA GLY A 629 -8.56 9.46 -15.87
C GLY A 629 -7.20 9.05 -15.29
N CYS A 630 -6.09 9.62 -15.76
CA CYS A 630 -4.75 9.27 -15.29
C CYS A 630 -4.53 9.73 -13.84
N ARG A 631 -4.11 8.82 -12.97
CA ARG A 631 -3.95 9.07 -11.52
C ARG A 631 -2.75 9.93 -11.15
N VAL A 632 -1.74 9.97 -11.99
CA VAL A 632 -0.62 10.90 -11.84
C VAL A 632 -0.87 12.22 -12.58
N TYR A 633 -2.10 12.48 -13.04
CA TYR A 633 -2.51 13.68 -13.76
C TYR A 633 -1.60 14.02 -14.96
N CYS A 634 -1.35 13.04 -15.83
CA CYS A 634 -0.77 13.35 -17.14
C CYS A 634 -1.86 13.93 -18.07
N PRO A 635 -1.52 14.83 -19.00
CA PRO A 635 -2.47 15.48 -19.91
C PRO A 635 -3.09 14.56 -20.97
N MET A 636 -2.77 13.26 -20.98
CA MET A 636 -3.35 12.30 -21.92
C MET A 636 -4.88 12.25 -21.78
N GLN A 637 -5.55 12.34 -22.93
CA GLN A 637 -6.99 12.13 -23.03
C GLN A 637 -7.27 10.67 -23.41
N GLY A 638 -8.32 10.10 -22.82
CA GLY A 638 -8.83 8.79 -23.19
C GLY A 638 -9.74 8.85 -24.42
N ARG A 639 -10.03 7.67 -24.98
CA ARG A 639 -10.91 7.44 -26.13
C ARG A 639 -12.14 6.67 -25.69
N ARG A 640 -13.31 6.93 -26.27
CA ARG A 640 -14.56 6.23 -25.93
C ARG A 640 -15.17 5.51 -27.13
N LYS A 641 -15.99 4.50 -26.84
CA LYS A 641 -16.82 3.81 -27.84
C LYS A 641 -17.99 4.68 -28.31
N ASN A 642 -18.54 4.37 -29.48
CA ASN A 642 -19.77 4.96 -29.98
C ASN A 642 -20.92 4.75 -28.99
N GLN A 643 -21.65 5.82 -28.69
CA GLN A 643 -22.70 5.87 -27.66
C GLN A 643 -22.24 5.49 -26.24
N GLY A 644 -20.93 5.31 -26.01
CA GLY A 644 -20.36 5.00 -24.71
C GLY A 644 -20.06 6.25 -23.87
N THR A 645 -20.13 6.10 -22.55
CA THR A 645 -19.76 7.16 -21.59
C THR A 645 -18.38 6.93 -20.94
N HIS A 646 -17.79 5.74 -21.13
CA HIS A 646 -16.51 5.35 -20.55
C HIS A 646 -15.36 5.71 -21.50
N TYR A 647 -14.34 6.38 -20.97
CA TYR A 647 -13.09 6.67 -21.68
C TYR A 647 -12.01 5.66 -21.28
N TYR A 648 -11.30 5.13 -22.27
CA TYR A 648 -10.22 4.19 -22.14
C TYR A 648 -8.90 4.87 -22.54
N PRO A 649 -7.81 4.70 -21.79
CA PRO A 649 -6.54 5.37 -22.08
C PRO A 649 -5.76 4.64 -23.20
N ALA A 650 -6.38 4.46 -24.35
CA ALA A 650 -5.75 3.95 -25.56
C ALA A 650 -4.89 5.04 -26.22
N LEU A 651 -3.60 4.77 -26.38
CA LEU A 651 -2.66 5.65 -27.07
C LEU A 651 -2.96 5.67 -28.57
N LEU A 652 -3.34 4.53 -29.14
CA LEU A 652 -3.61 4.38 -30.56
C LEU A 652 -5.08 4.62 -30.91
N LYS A 653 -5.27 5.33 -32.01
CA LYS A 653 -6.57 5.64 -32.57
C LYS A 653 -7.20 4.39 -33.19
N PRO A 654 -8.51 4.15 -32.98
CA PRO A 654 -9.23 3.13 -33.73
C PRO A 654 -9.13 3.35 -35.24
N LEU A 655 -8.86 2.29 -36.01
CA LEU A 655 -8.76 2.34 -37.47
C LEU A 655 -10.12 2.28 -38.16
N ASP A 656 -11.14 1.74 -37.48
CA ASP A 656 -12.49 1.54 -38.00
C ASP A 656 -13.34 2.81 -37.89
N ASN A 657 -13.69 3.21 -36.66
CA ASN A 657 -14.59 4.32 -36.41
C ASN A 657 -14.11 5.11 -35.18
N CYS A 658 -14.14 6.44 -35.25
CA CYS A 658 -13.75 7.33 -34.17
C CYS A 658 -14.86 8.32 -33.87
N VAL A 659 -15.26 8.41 -32.60
CA VAL A 659 -16.25 9.38 -32.16
C VAL A 659 -15.65 10.77 -31.96
N PRO A 660 -16.44 11.85 -32.13
CA PRO A 660 -16.00 13.21 -31.80
C PRO A 660 -15.47 13.31 -30.37
N GLY A 661 -14.27 13.89 -30.23
CA GLY A 661 -13.55 14.01 -28.96
C GLY A 661 -12.71 12.79 -28.58
N SER A 662 -12.59 11.79 -29.46
CA SER A 662 -11.69 10.63 -29.33
C SER A 662 -10.82 10.40 -30.57
N ASP A 663 -10.81 11.37 -31.48
CA ASP A 663 -10.15 11.37 -32.79
C ASP A 663 -8.75 11.99 -32.78
N HIS A 664 -8.25 12.37 -31.60
CA HIS A 664 -6.91 12.92 -31.40
C HIS A 664 -5.81 11.97 -31.95
N PRO A 665 -4.66 12.51 -32.40
CA PRO A 665 -3.57 11.70 -32.95
C PRO A 665 -3.08 10.61 -31.99
N ASP A 666 -2.37 9.64 -32.55
CA ASP A 666 -1.65 8.63 -31.78
C ASP A 666 -0.61 9.28 -30.88
N ILE A 667 -0.45 8.74 -29.68
CA ILE A 667 0.54 9.22 -28.71
C ILE A 667 1.71 8.25 -28.69
N ASN A 668 2.93 8.78 -28.90
CA ASN A 668 4.15 7.99 -28.76
C ASN A 668 4.39 7.65 -27.28
N VAL A 669 4.37 6.35 -26.97
CA VAL A 669 4.59 5.84 -25.60
C VAL A 669 5.93 6.28 -25.00
N PHE A 670 6.97 6.44 -25.81
CA PHE A 670 8.31 6.86 -25.36
C PHE A 670 8.43 8.37 -25.12
N GLN A 671 7.38 9.13 -25.47
CA GLN A 671 7.27 10.58 -25.27
C GLN A 671 6.02 10.91 -24.45
N LEU A 672 5.60 9.98 -23.58
CA LEU A 672 4.43 10.18 -22.75
C LEU A 672 4.69 11.35 -21.78
N PRO A 673 3.76 12.32 -21.68
CA PRO A 673 3.90 13.44 -20.75
C PRO A 673 4.04 12.97 -19.29
N LEU A 674 4.94 13.63 -18.54
CA LEU A 674 5.20 13.32 -17.14
C LEU A 674 3.94 13.46 -16.26
N GLY A 675 3.88 12.71 -15.16
CA GLY A 675 2.89 12.92 -14.12
C GLY A 675 2.93 14.38 -13.60
N GLY A 676 1.77 15.00 -13.48
CA GLY A 676 1.61 16.37 -13.02
C GLY A 676 2.01 17.45 -14.02
N SER A 677 2.40 17.09 -15.26
CA SER A 677 2.72 18.06 -16.33
C SER A 677 1.50 18.74 -16.94
N GLY A 678 0.29 18.29 -16.59
CA GLY A 678 -0.94 18.95 -17.00
C GLY A 678 -1.12 20.30 -16.32
N ASP A 679 -1.90 21.17 -16.95
CA ASP A 679 -2.24 22.49 -16.43
C ASP A 679 -3.24 22.41 -15.26
N TYR A 680 -2.78 21.93 -14.09
CA TYR A 680 -3.67 21.63 -12.97
C TYR A 680 -4.31 22.89 -12.37
N ALA A 681 -3.54 23.97 -12.22
CA ALA A 681 -3.99 25.21 -11.58
C ALA A 681 -5.12 25.87 -12.39
N ASP A 682 -4.94 26.10 -13.69
CA ASP A 682 -5.96 26.77 -14.50
C ASP A 682 -7.19 25.88 -14.69
N ASN A 683 -6.98 24.57 -14.83
CA ASN A 683 -8.09 23.61 -14.89
C ASN A 683 -8.90 23.56 -13.59
N LEU A 684 -8.25 23.65 -12.42
CA LEU A 684 -8.96 23.74 -11.14
C LEU A 684 -9.74 25.05 -11.04
N MET A 685 -9.12 26.19 -11.37
CA MET A 685 -9.79 27.49 -11.40
C MET A 685 -11.03 27.46 -12.31
N ARG A 686 -10.92 26.85 -13.47
CA ARG A 686 -12.03 26.68 -14.41
C ARG A 686 -13.17 25.83 -13.84
N VAL A 687 -12.86 24.76 -13.10
CA VAL A 687 -13.87 23.93 -12.44
C VAL A 687 -14.56 24.68 -11.30
N VAL A 688 -13.81 25.42 -10.49
CA VAL A 688 -14.35 26.16 -9.33
C VAL A 688 -15.17 27.37 -9.75
N SER A 689 -14.76 28.06 -10.83
CA SER A 689 -15.46 29.22 -11.37
C SER A 689 -16.70 28.87 -12.22
N ALA A 690 -17.14 27.60 -12.22
CA ALA A 690 -18.28 27.18 -13.01
C ALA A 690 -19.59 27.80 -12.47
N PRO A 691 -20.34 28.59 -13.27
CA PRO A 691 -21.50 29.35 -12.80
C PRO A 691 -22.77 28.49 -12.64
N SER A 692 -22.75 27.23 -13.08
CA SER A 692 -23.90 26.32 -12.99
C SER A 692 -23.47 24.86 -12.94
N GLN A 693 -24.37 24.00 -12.48
CA GLN A 693 -24.17 22.55 -12.44
C GLN A 693 -23.78 21.97 -13.81
N ARG A 694 -24.42 22.46 -14.89
CA ARG A 694 -24.13 22.03 -16.27
C ARG A 694 -22.72 22.43 -16.72
N GLN A 695 -22.30 23.66 -16.43
CA GLN A 695 -20.93 24.12 -16.76
C GLN A 695 -19.88 23.36 -15.94
N TRP A 696 -20.18 23.07 -14.68
CA TRP A 696 -19.32 22.22 -13.85
C TRP A 696 -19.17 20.81 -14.44
N GLU A 697 -20.24 20.18 -14.92
CA GLU A 697 -20.16 18.85 -15.55
C GLU A 697 -19.30 18.84 -16.83
N ILE A 698 -19.40 19.90 -17.64
CA ILE A 698 -18.56 20.11 -18.82
C ILE A 698 -17.09 20.25 -18.40
N HIS A 699 -16.79 21.20 -17.52
CA HIS A 699 -15.42 21.46 -17.04
C HIS A 699 -14.83 20.21 -16.38
N ARG A 700 -15.58 19.54 -15.49
CA ARG A 700 -15.18 18.27 -14.88
C ARG A 700 -14.79 17.22 -15.91
N THR A 701 -15.54 17.12 -17.00
CA THR A 701 -15.27 16.15 -18.07
C THR A 701 -14.01 16.53 -18.85
N GLU A 702 -13.79 17.81 -19.14
CA GLU A 702 -12.65 18.30 -19.91
C GLU A 702 -11.33 18.31 -19.12
N THR A 703 -11.41 18.54 -17.80
CA THR A 703 -10.24 18.66 -16.92
C THR A 703 -9.92 17.38 -16.16
N GLY A 704 -10.93 16.56 -15.89
CA GLY A 704 -10.80 15.42 -14.98
C GLY A 704 -10.79 15.80 -13.50
N ILE A 705 -11.03 17.07 -13.15
CA ILE A 705 -11.10 17.56 -11.76
C ILE A 705 -12.57 17.69 -11.34
N THR A 706 -12.90 17.22 -10.14
CA THR A 706 -14.27 17.26 -9.60
C THR A 706 -14.46 18.31 -8.51
N LYS A 707 -13.42 18.57 -7.72
CA LYS A 707 -13.42 19.53 -6.60
C LYS A 707 -11.99 19.87 -6.17
N PRO A 708 -11.78 20.97 -5.43
CA PRO A 708 -10.51 21.24 -4.75
C PRO A 708 -10.21 20.17 -3.70
N PRO A 709 -9.02 19.55 -3.68
CA PRO A 709 -8.67 18.60 -2.63
C PRO A 709 -8.26 19.29 -1.32
N LEU A 710 -8.50 18.65 -0.17
CA LEU A 710 -8.15 19.18 1.16
C LEU A 710 -6.67 19.51 1.32
N ILE A 711 -5.79 18.81 0.60
CA ILE A 711 -4.34 19.00 0.65
C ILE A 711 -3.95 20.43 0.24
N LEU A 712 -4.79 21.12 -0.55
CA LEU A 712 -4.58 22.54 -0.87
C LEU A 712 -4.59 23.43 0.37
N GLY A 713 -5.22 23.02 1.46
CA GLY A 713 -5.25 23.78 2.70
C GLY A 713 -3.98 23.65 3.55
N LEU A 714 -3.02 22.82 3.13
CA LEU A 714 -1.70 22.72 3.77
C LEU A 714 -0.78 23.83 3.27
N GLU A 715 0.21 24.17 4.09
CA GLU A 715 1.20 25.19 3.75
C GLU A 715 2.02 24.73 2.51
N PRO A 716 2.06 25.51 1.41
CA PRO A 716 2.74 25.09 0.17
C PRO A 716 4.21 24.73 0.36
N SER A 717 4.96 25.49 1.17
CA SER A 717 6.36 25.19 1.48
C SER A 717 6.55 23.91 2.32
N ARG A 718 5.47 23.34 2.86
CA ARG A 718 5.45 22.18 3.76
C ARG A 718 4.67 20.99 3.20
N SER A 719 4.37 20.98 1.91
CA SER A 719 3.78 19.83 1.22
C SER A 719 4.26 19.76 -0.21
N LEU A 720 4.41 18.55 -0.76
CA LEU A 720 4.67 18.40 -2.19
C LEU A 720 3.52 19.00 -3.02
N GLY A 721 2.30 18.93 -2.49
CA GLY A 721 1.10 19.51 -3.10
C GLY A 721 0.50 18.66 -4.21
N VAL A 722 -0.73 18.98 -4.60
CA VAL A 722 -1.43 18.28 -5.69
C VAL A 722 -1.02 18.85 -7.07
N PRO A 723 -1.01 18.02 -8.12
CA PRO A 723 -1.26 16.57 -8.12
C PRO A 723 -0.01 15.74 -7.76
N LEU A 724 1.13 16.39 -7.50
CA LEU A 724 2.43 15.73 -7.35
C LEU A 724 2.52 14.80 -6.12
N CYS A 725 1.75 15.00 -5.06
CA CYS A 725 1.78 14.12 -3.88
C CYS A 725 1.07 12.76 -4.09
N MET A 726 0.42 12.52 -5.23
CA MET A 726 -0.19 11.23 -5.56
C MET A 726 0.87 10.21 -6.00
N THR A 727 0.65 8.93 -5.70
CA THR A 727 1.55 7.83 -6.09
C THR A 727 0.80 6.74 -6.86
N THR A 728 1.53 5.97 -7.68
CA THR A 728 1.00 4.75 -8.30
C THR A 728 1.23 3.56 -7.38
N ASP A 729 0.17 2.97 -6.85
CA ASP A 729 0.31 1.79 -6.00
C ASP A 729 0.57 0.51 -6.81
N LEU A 730 1.83 0.07 -6.79
CA LEU A 730 2.28 -1.14 -7.48
C LEU A 730 1.53 -2.40 -7.03
N MET A 731 1.10 -2.47 -5.77
CA MET A 731 0.37 -3.63 -5.24
C MET A 731 -0.97 -3.83 -5.95
N HIS A 732 -1.82 -2.80 -5.96
CA HIS A 732 -3.12 -2.87 -6.65
C HIS A 732 -2.95 -2.87 -8.17
N LEU A 733 -1.93 -2.20 -8.71
CA LEU A 733 -1.63 -2.24 -10.14
C LEU A 733 -1.36 -3.68 -10.62
N ALA A 734 -0.52 -4.42 -9.90
CA ALA A 734 -0.25 -5.83 -10.19
C ALA A 734 -1.53 -6.70 -10.16
N GLY A 735 -2.42 -6.45 -9.20
CA GLY A 735 -3.72 -7.12 -9.13
C GLY A 735 -4.62 -6.82 -10.34
N ASN A 736 -4.69 -5.55 -10.74
CA ASN A 736 -5.48 -5.12 -11.90
C ASN A 736 -4.94 -5.67 -13.23
N LEU A 737 -3.60 -5.74 -13.38
CA LEU A 737 -2.96 -6.37 -14.53
C LEU A 737 -3.25 -7.87 -14.58
N SER A 738 -3.21 -8.54 -13.42
CA SER A 738 -3.53 -9.97 -13.31
C SER A 738 -4.96 -10.25 -13.77
N ASP A 739 -5.91 -9.44 -13.28
CA ASP A 739 -7.33 -9.56 -13.68
C ASP A 739 -7.53 -9.31 -15.18
N LEU A 740 -6.87 -8.29 -15.76
CA LEU A 740 -6.90 -8.02 -17.20
C LEU A 740 -6.38 -9.20 -18.02
N LEU A 741 -5.17 -9.68 -17.71
CA LEU A 741 -4.50 -10.73 -18.49
C LEU A 741 -5.25 -12.05 -18.41
N ILE A 742 -5.70 -12.45 -17.22
CA ILE A 742 -6.50 -13.67 -17.06
C ILE A 742 -7.83 -13.54 -17.80
N SER A 743 -8.50 -12.38 -17.74
CA SER A 743 -9.74 -12.16 -18.49
C SER A 743 -9.55 -12.29 -19.99
N LEU A 744 -8.42 -11.81 -20.52
CA LEU A 744 -8.05 -11.96 -21.93
C LEU A 744 -7.79 -13.43 -22.26
N TRP A 745 -6.93 -14.11 -21.51
CA TRP A 745 -6.55 -15.50 -21.78
C TRP A 745 -7.71 -16.49 -21.61
N HIS A 746 -8.69 -16.17 -20.78
CA HIS A 746 -9.89 -16.98 -20.62
C HIS A 746 -10.97 -16.66 -21.67
N GLY A 747 -10.82 -15.58 -22.43
CA GLY A 747 -11.86 -15.11 -23.35
C GLY A 747 -13.12 -14.58 -22.65
N ASN A 748 -12.98 -14.13 -21.39
CA ASN A 748 -14.11 -13.63 -20.57
C ASN A 748 -14.39 -12.14 -20.76
N MET A 749 -13.58 -11.44 -21.55
CA MET A 749 -13.84 -10.06 -21.93
C MET A 749 -15.16 -9.96 -22.71
N GLU A 750 -15.86 -8.82 -22.56
CA GLU A 750 -17.03 -8.52 -23.36
C GLU A 750 -16.65 -8.52 -24.85
N CYS A 751 -17.41 -9.23 -25.68
CA CYS A 751 -17.20 -9.28 -27.12
C CYS A 751 -18.14 -8.28 -27.79
N GLY A 752 -17.58 -7.34 -28.56
CA GLY A 752 -18.38 -6.36 -29.29
C GLY A 752 -19.17 -7.01 -30.43
N ARG A 753 -20.23 -6.34 -30.91
CA ARG A 753 -21.10 -6.87 -31.98
C ARG A 753 -20.36 -7.16 -33.30
N THR A 754 -19.27 -6.44 -33.56
CA THR A 754 -18.44 -6.56 -34.76
C THR A 754 -17.21 -7.44 -34.55
N ASP A 755 -17.06 -8.04 -33.36
CA ASP A 755 -15.97 -8.90 -32.96
C ASP A 755 -16.45 -10.35 -32.81
N ASP A 756 -15.51 -11.31 -32.81
CA ASP A 756 -15.79 -12.72 -32.60
C ASP A 756 -14.74 -13.31 -31.66
N LYS A 757 -15.18 -13.98 -30.58
CA LYS A 757 -14.30 -14.69 -29.65
C LYS A 757 -13.50 -15.81 -30.32
N ASN A 758 -14.00 -16.41 -31.40
CA ASN A 758 -13.24 -17.41 -32.15
C ASN A 758 -11.98 -16.81 -32.83
N SER A 759 -11.95 -15.49 -33.02
CA SER A 759 -10.78 -14.78 -33.54
C SER A 759 -9.72 -14.49 -32.46
N TRP A 760 -10.01 -14.77 -31.19
CA TRP A 760 -9.14 -14.48 -30.06
C TRP A 760 -8.18 -15.64 -29.82
N ASP A 761 -7.13 -15.75 -30.63
CA ASP A 761 -6.10 -16.80 -30.51
C ASP A 761 -5.31 -16.73 -29.18
N TRP A 762 -5.38 -15.61 -28.46
CA TRP A 762 -4.86 -15.49 -27.10
C TRP A 762 -5.75 -16.12 -26.02
N ALA A 763 -7.01 -16.48 -26.32
CA ALA A 763 -7.98 -17.04 -25.37
C ALA A 763 -7.72 -18.53 -25.10
N VAL A 764 -6.50 -18.86 -24.67
CA VAL A 764 -6.00 -20.22 -24.47
C VAL A 764 -6.67 -20.99 -23.31
N PHE A 765 -7.34 -20.28 -22.41
CA PHE A 765 -8.11 -20.85 -21.30
C PHE A 765 -9.62 -20.82 -21.52
N HIS A 766 -10.09 -20.64 -22.76
CA HIS A 766 -11.51 -20.87 -23.07
C HIS A 766 -11.89 -22.36 -22.89
N ASP A 767 -10.92 -23.25 -23.02
CA ASP A 767 -11.03 -24.68 -22.78
C ASP A 767 -10.82 -25.01 -21.29
N GLU A 768 -11.82 -25.63 -20.66
CA GLU A 768 -11.83 -25.91 -19.22
C GLU A 768 -10.79 -26.95 -18.81
N ASP A 769 -10.45 -27.89 -19.69
CA ASP A 769 -9.42 -28.90 -19.42
C ASP A 769 -8.03 -28.26 -19.33
N THR A 770 -7.72 -27.34 -20.26
CA THR A 770 -6.49 -26.55 -20.27
C THR A 770 -6.41 -25.65 -19.03
N TRP A 771 -7.50 -24.99 -18.65
CA TRP A 771 -7.57 -24.16 -17.44
C TRP A 771 -7.37 -24.97 -16.15
N THR A 772 -8.02 -26.13 -16.05
CA THR A 772 -7.88 -27.06 -14.92
C THR A 772 -6.47 -27.61 -14.80
N ALA A 773 -5.87 -28.03 -15.92
CA ALA A 773 -4.48 -28.52 -15.96
C ALA A 773 -3.49 -27.43 -15.54
N HIS A 774 -3.69 -26.19 -16.01
CA HIS A 774 -2.87 -25.04 -15.63
C HIS A 774 -3.00 -24.70 -14.14
N GLY A 775 -4.22 -24.74 -13.61
CA GLY A 775 -4.49 -24.59 -12.18
C GLY A 775 -3.76 -25.63 -11.32
N LYS A 776 -3.72 -26.88 -11.79
CA LYS A 776 -2.97 -27.95 -11.13
C LYS A 776 -1.45 -27.74 -11.19
N ALA A 777 -0.93 -27.25 -12.32
CA ALA A 777 0.49 -26.93 -12.47
C ALA A 777 0.94 -25.85 -11.45
N ILE A 778 0.11 -24.81 -11.23
CA ILE A 778 0.35 -23.77 -10.21
C ILE A 778 0.38 -24.38 -8.80
N GLU A 779 -0.58 -25.25 -8.46
CA GLU A 779 -0.60 -25.90 -7.15
C GLU A 779 0.64 -26.76 -6.90
N ASN A 780 1.05 -27.53 -7.93
CA ASN A 780 2.23 -28.40 -7.89
C ASN A 780 3.53 -27.58 -7.72
N ALA A 781 3.64 -26.43 -8.39
CA ALA A 781 4.79 -25.52 -8.23
C ALA A 781 4.94 -25.02 -6.78
N GLY A 782 3.84 -24.95 -6.02
CA GLY A 782 3.82 -24.41 -4.66
C GLY A 782 4.75 -25.09 -3.64
N MET A 783 5.18 -26.34 -3.86
CA MET A 783 6.17 -27.01 -2.99
C MET A 783 7.60 -26.49 -3.17
N PHE A 784 7.92 -25.96 -4.34
CA PHE A 784 9.23 -25.44 -4.72
C PHE A 784 9.41 -23.97 -4.32
N ILE A 785 8.32 -23.30 -3.90
CA ILE A 785 8.33 -21.91 -3.47
C ILE A 785 8.67 -21.83 -1.98
N PRO A 786 9.81 -21.22 -1.59
CA PRO A 786 10.26 -21.19 -0.20
C PRO A 786 9.28 -20.54 0.77
N GLY A 787 9.32 -20.95 2.04
CA GLY A 787 8.49 -20.39 3.10
C GLY A 787 8.57 -18.86 3.23
N SER A 788 9.75 -18.28 2.98
CA SER A 788 9.98 -16.83 3.07
C SER A 788 9.30 -16.03 1.94
N PHE A 789 8.73 -16.68 0.93
CA PHE A 789 7.94 -16.04 -0.13
C PHE A 789 6.48 -15.85 0.32
N ASP A 790 6.25 -15.92 1.64
CA ASP A 790 4.96 -15.78 2.31
C ASP A 790 3.99 -16.91 1.91
N ARG A 791 2.89 -16.63 1.21
CA ARG A 791 1.88 -17.65 0.89
C ARG A 791 2.14 -18.28 -0.47
N LYS A 792 2.16 -19.62 -0.57
CA LYS A 792 2.20 -20.30 -1.88
C LYS A 792 0.90 -20.05 -2.68
N PRO A 793 0.96 -19.83 -4.00
CA PRO A 793 -0.22 -19.81 -4.87
C PRO A 793 -1.02 -21.11 -4.73
N ARG A 794 -2.35 -20.98 -4.63
CA ARG A 794 -3.28 -22.11 -4.67
C ARG A 794 -3.66 -22.43 -6.12
N ASN A 795 -4.33 -23.57 -6.33
CA ASN A 795 -4.96 -23.84 -7.62
C ASN A 795 -5.88 -22.66 -7.99
N ILE A 796 -5.52 -21.95 -9.05
CA ILE A 796 -6.26 -20.76 -9.47
C ILE A 796 -7.62 -21.12 -10.05
N ALA A 797 -7.74 -22.26 -10.76
CA ALA A 797 -9.03 -22.72 -11.30
C ALA A 797 -10.05 -22.94 -10.18
N ASP A 798 -9.62 -23.54 -9.07
CA ASP A 798 -10.50 -23.81 -7.92
C ASP A 798 -10.81 -22.59 -7.05
N LYS A 799 -9.96 -21.54 -7.10
CA LYS A 799 -9.93 -20.48 -6.08
C LYS A 799 -10.10 -19.06 -6.60
N ILE A 800 -10.06 -18.84 -7.91
CA ILE A 800 -10.22 -17.49 -8.49
C ILE A 800 -11.52 -16.81 -8.02
N ASN A 801 -12.59 -17.61 -7.85
CA ASN A 801 -13.91 -17.14 -7.41
C ASN A 801 -14.14 -17.23 -5.88
N THR A 802 -13.20 -17.81 -5.11
CA THR A 802 -13.35 -18.06 -3.67
C THR A 802 -12.15 -17.55 -2.85
N ASP A 803 -11.77 -16.29 -3.06
CA ASP A 803 -10.73 -15.56 -2.31
C ASP A 803 -9.27 -15.82 -2.72
N TYR A 804 -8.94 -15.68 -4.01
CA TYR A 804 -7.54 -15.58 -4.45
C TYR A 804 -6.94 -14.22 -4.03
N LYS A 805 -5.79 -14.21 -3.34
CA LYS A 805 -5.21 -12.99 -2.77
C LYS A 805 -4.30 -12.25 -3.75
N THR A 806 -4.16 -10.93 -3.61
CA THR A 806 -3.27 -10.09 -4.44
C THR A 806 -1.83 -10.60 -4.48
N TRP A 807 -1.29 -11.06 -3.34
CA TRP A 807 0.06 -11.65 -3.31
C TRP A 807 0.15 -12.98 -4.08
N GLU A 808 -0.91 -13.80 -4.07
CA GLU A 808 -0.93 -15.04 -4.87
C GLU A 808 -1.01 -14.73 -6.36
N PHE A 809 -1.75 -13.69 -6.77
CA PHE A 809 -1.72 -13.18 -8.15
C PHE A 809 -0.33 -12.71 -8.52
N HIS A 810 0.33 -11.97 -7.62
CA HIS A 810 1.65 -11.44 -7.89
C HIS A 810 2.70 -12.55 -8.10
N LEU A 811 2.73 -13.56 -7.22
CA LEU A 811 3.62 -14.72 -7.38
C LEU A 811 3.28 -15.57 -8.61
N TYR A 812 1.99 -15.75 -8.92
CA TYR A 812 1.58 -16.49 -10.10
C TYR A 812 1.97 -15.74 -11.38
N ILE A 813 1.42 -14.55 -11.60
CA ILE A 813 1.57 -13.80 -12.87
C ILE A 813 3.01 -13.36 -13.08
N PHE A 814 3.68 -12.80 -12.08
CA PHE A 814 5.02 -12.22 -12.27
C PHE A 814 6.17 -13.18 -11.90
N GLY A 815 5.85 -14.43 -11.53
CA GLY A 815 6.85 -15.43 -11.15
C GLY A 815 6.69 -16.77 -11.87
N LEU A 816 5.52 -17.39 -11.81
CA LEU A 816 5.28 -18.73 -12.38
C LEU A 816 4.82 -18.70 -13.84
N ALA A 817 3.94 -17.76 -14.19
CA ALA A 817 3.28 -17.71 -15.48
C ALA A 817 4.23 -17.62 -16.69
N PRO A 818 5.38 -16.92 -16.65
CA PRO A 818 6.31 -16.92 -17.78
C PRO A 818 6.75 -18.32 -18.20
N ALA A 819 7.00 -19.20 -17.23
CA ALA A 819 7.34 -20.59 -17.49
C ALA A 819 6.11 -21.42 -17.87
N LEU A 820 5.04 -21.33 -17.08
CA LEU A 820 3.85 -22.19 -17.24
C LEU A 820 3.04 -21.88 -18.49
N LEU A 821 3.15 -20.68 -19.05
CA LEU A 821 2.48 -20.28 -20.29
C LEU A 821 3.36 -20.47 -21.54
N TYR A 822 4.63 -20.83 -21.39
CA TYR A 822 5.50 -21.05 -22.55
C TYR A 822 5.04 -22.29 -23.32
N GLY A 823 4.74 -22.12 -24.61
CA GLY A 823 4.15 -23.16 -25.46
C GLY A 823 2.65 -23.39 -25.26
N VAL A 824 2.01 -22.68 -24.33
CA VAL A 824 0.55 -22.63 -24.16
C VAL A 824 -0.01 -21.35 -24.79
N LEU A 825 0.53 -20.20 -24.39
CA LEU A 825 0.19 -18.91 -24.96
C LEU A 825 0.96 -18.72 -26.30
N PRO A 826 0.31 -18.27 -27.38
CA PRO A 826 1.01 -18.07 -28.65
C PRO A 826 2.18 -17.09 -28.51
N GLU A 827 3.25 -17.34 -29.27
CA GLU A 827 4.56 -16.72 -29.09
C GLU A 827 4.52 -15.18 -28.99
N ARG A 828 3.77 -14.52 -29.88
CA ARG A 828 3.63 -13.05 -29.87
C ARG A 828 3.09 -12.49 -28.55
N TYR A 829 2.13 -13.19 -27.94
CA TYR A 829 1.51 -12.78 -26.68
C TYR A 829 2.41 -13.11 -25.49
N TRP A 830 3.12 -14.24 -25.56
CA TRP A 830 4.07 -14.65 -24.55
C TRP A 830 5.30 -13.74 -24.49
N ILE A 831 5.89 -13.36 -25.62
CA ILE A 831 7.00 -12.40 -25.68
C ILE A 831 6.57 -11.04 -25.11
N ASN A 832 5.40 -10.54 -25.52
CA ASN A 832 4.84 -9.30 -24.97
C ASN A 832 4.66 -9.41 -23.44
N PHE A 833 4.06 -10.50 -22.97
CA PHE A 833 3.86 -10.74 -21.54
C PHE A 833 5.18 -10.80 -20.77
N CYS A 834 6.22 -11.43 -21.30
CA CYS A 834 7.54 -11.47 -20.69
C CYS A 834 8.16 -10.07 -20.51
N LYS A 835 8.00 -9.15 -21.46
CA LYS A 835 8.44 -7.74 -21.29
C LYS A 835 7.78 -7.07 -20.09
N LEU A 836 6.46 -7.22 -19.95
CA LEU A 836 5.73 -6.74 -18.78
C LEU A 836 6.29 -7.35 -17.49
N VAL A 837 6.46 -8.68 -17.48
CA VAL A 837 6.92 -9.37 -16.28
C VAL A 837 8.30 -8.90 -15.88
N ARG A 838 9.26 -8.85 -16.80
CA ARG A 838 10.61 -8.35 -16.49
C ARG A 838 10.59 -6.92 -15.98
N GLY A 839 9.82 -6.04 -16.62
CA GLY A 839 9.68 -4.65 -16.18
C GLY A 839 9.09 -4.56 -14.76
N ILE A 840 7.99 -5.26 -14.46
CA ILE A 840 7.37 -5.27 -13.13
C ILE A 840 8.29 -5.89 -12.08
N GLN A 841 9.01 -6.96 -12.42
CA GLN A 841 10.03 -7.54 -11.55
C GLN A 841 11.06 -6.47 -11.18
N ILE A 842 11.63 -5.76 -12.16
CA ILE A 842 12.60 -4.68 -11.91
C ILE A 842 12.00 -3.58 -11.01
N MET A 843 10.79 -3.11 -11.33
CA MET A 843 10.11 -2.06 -10.57
C MET A 843 9.69 -2.48 -9.17
N SER A 844 9.73 -3.78 -8.85
CA SER A 844 9.43 -4.31 -7.53
C SER A 844 10.67 -4.38 -6.61
N GLN A 845 11.88 -4.09 -7.09
CA GLN A 845 13.10 -4.17 -6.27
C GLN A 845 13.16 -3.05 -5.21
N HIS A 846 13.90 -3.31 -4.12
CA HIS A 846 14.20 -2.27 -3.12
C HIS A 846 15.27 -1.32 -3.63
N VAL A 847 16.29 -1.84 -4.32
CA VAL A 847 17.35 -1.04 -4.94
C VAL A 847 17.27 -1.20 -6.45
N ILE A 848 17.01 -0.12 -7.17
CA ILE A 848 16.92 -0.13 -8.63
C ILE A 848 18.08 0.69 -9.19
N SER A 849 18.99 0.06 -9.94
CA SER A 849 20.10 0.80 -10.55
C SER A 849 19.62 1.64 -11.73
N LYS A 850 20.36 2.72 -12.06
CA LYS A 850 20.08 3.58 -13.23
C LYS A 850 19.91 2.78 -14.52
N GLN A 851 20.69 1.71 -14.66
CA GLN A 851 20.68 0.83 -15.82
C GLN A 851 19.42 -0.05 -15.88
N ASP A 852 18.99 -0.58 -14.73
CA ASP A 852 17.76 -1.34 -14.65
C ASP A 852 16.53 -0.45 -14.90
N LEU A 853 16.55 0.82 -14.46
CA LEU A 853 15.51 1.80 -14.80
C LEU A 853 15.39 2.02 -16.31
N LYS A 854 16.52 2.23 -17.00
CA LYS A 854 16.53 2.36 -18.47
C LYS A 854 15.98 1.10 -19.14
N HIS A 855 16.39 -0.07 -18.66
CA HIS A 855 15.91 -1.34 -19.18
C HIS A 855 14.39 -1.51 -18.98
N ALA A 856 13.90 -1.27 -17.77
CA ALA A 856 12.47 -1.33 -17.45
C ALA A 856 11.68 -0.31 -18.30
N TYR A 857 12.23 0.87 -18.57
CA TYR A 857 11.57 1.88 -19.40
C TYR A 857 11.30 1.35 -20.80
N VAL A 858 12.34 0.80 -21.44
CA VAL A 858 12.22 0.22 -22.79
C VAL A 858 11.24 -0.95 -22.79
N LEU A 859 11.36 -1.87 -21.84
CA LEU A 859 10.49 -3.04 -21.76
C LEU A 859 9.01 -2.67 -21.58
N LEU A 860 8.70 -1.78 -20.63
CA LEU A 860 7.33 -1.42 -20.30
C LEU A 860 6.68 -0.55 -21.39
N CYS A 861 7.44 0.34 -22.03
CA CYS A 861 6.94 1.14 -23.15
C CYS A 861 6.67 0.25 -24.38
N SER A 862 7.63 -0.59 -24.75
CA SER A 862 7.45 -1.57 -25.84
C SER A 862 6.29 -2.51 -25.56
N TRP A 863 6.16 -3.00 -24.33
CA TRP A 863 5.02 -3.81 -23.90
C TRP A 863 3.69 -3.10 -24.15
N GLY A 864 3.53 -1.86 -23.69
CA GLY A 864 2.26 -1.13 -23.82
C GLY A 864 1.87 -0.86 -25.26
N ARG A 865 2.84 -0.47 -26.11
CA ARG A 865 2.61 -0.27 -27.55
C ARG A 865 2.20 -1.55 -28.25
N GLU A 866 2.91 -2.65 -27.99
CA GLU A 866 2.62 -3.96 -28.56
C GLU A 866 1.30 -4.53 -28.05
N PHE A 867 0.98 -4.36 -26.76
CA PHE A 867 -0.29 -4.77 -26.17
C PHE A 867 -1.46 -4.16 -26.94
N GLU A 868 -1.38 -2.87 -27.23
CA GLU A 868 -2.40 -2.18 -28.02
C GLU A 868 -2.48 -2.72 -29.47
N LEU A 869 -1.36 -3.11 -30.06
CA LEU A 869 -1.32 -3.69 -31.42
C LEU A 869 -1.88 -5.12 -31.47
N ILE A 870 -1.62 -5.97 -30.48
CA ILE A 870 -1.91 -7.41 -30.56
C ILE A 870 -3.24 -7.80 -29.89
N TYR A 871 -3.68 -7.09 -28.85
CA TYR A 871 -4.95 -7.33 -28.16
C TYR A 871 -6.04 -6.34 -28.60
N TYR A 872 -5.79 -5.05 -28.46
CA TYR A 872 -6.76 -4.01 -28.86
C TYR A 872 -6.90 -3.92 -30.38
N GLN A 873 -5.81 -4.13 -31.12
CA GLN A 873 -5.75 -4.16 -32.58
C GLN A 873 -6.32 -2.90 -33.25
N CYS A 874 -6.32 -1.77 -32.53
CA CYS A 874 -6.90 -0.51 -32.98
C CYS A 874 -8.36 -0.65 -33.44
N ARG A 875 -9.15 -1.51 -32.78
CA ARG A 875 -10.58 -1.67 -33.08
C ARG A 875 -11.44 -0.99 -32.03
N GLN A 876 -12.38 -0.14 -32.43
CA GLN A 876 -13.21 0.61 -31.48
C GLN A 876 -13.97 -0.33 -30.52
N ASP A 877 -14.48 -1.45 -31.04
CA ASP A 877 -15.22 -2.44 -30.26
C ASP A 877 -14.38 -3.14 -29.17
N ARG A 878 -13.04 -3.06 -29.26
CA ARG A 878 -12.06 -3.57 -28.28
C ARG A 878 -11.39 -2.50 -27.42
N LEU A 879 -11.82 -1.23 -27.48
CA LEU A 879 -11.26 -0.16 -26.64
C LEU A 879 -11.21 -0.51 -25.14
N HIS A 880 -12.16 -1.31 -24.65
CA HIS A 880 -12.24 -1.76 -23.25
C HIS A 880 -11.15 -2.76 -22.83
N PHE A 881 -10.35 -3.26 -23.78
CA PHE A 881 -9.17 -4.06 -23.47
C PHE A 881 -8.05 -3.19 -22.91
N VAL A 882 -7.97 -1.91 -23.31
CA VAL A 882 -7.01 -0.95 -22.76
C VAL A 882 -7.53 -0.38 -21.44
N ARG A 883 -7.43 -1.20 -20.39
CA ARG A 883 -7.84 -0.79 -19.04
C ARG A 883 -6.86 0.23 -18.45
N PRO A 884 -7.27 1.03 -17.45
CA PRO A 884 -6.42 2.01 -16.78
C PRO A 884 -5.06 1.50 -16.27
N CYS A 885 -4.98 0.22 -15.88
CA CYS A 885 -3.73 -0.39 -15.45
C CYS A 885 -2.68 -0.46 -16.57
N VAL A 886 -3.08 -0.60 -17.84
CA VAL A 886 -2.16 -0.59 -18.99
C VAL A 886 -1.42 0.74 -19.07
N HIS A 887 -2.17 1.84 -18.94
CA HIS A 887 -1.59 3.18 -18.95
C HIS A 887 -0.73 3.47 -17.72
N GLN A 888 -1.13 3.02 -16.53
CA GLN A 888 -0.37 3.25 -15.29
C GLN A 888 1.02 2.61 -15.31
N VAL A 889 1.18 1.45 -15.97
CA VAL A 889 2.49 0.80 -16.14
C VAL A 889 3.51 1.71 -16.83
N LEU A 890 3.05 2.53 -17.78
CA LEU A 890 3.90 3.42 -18.57
C LEU A 890 4.51 4.56 -17.74
N HIS A 891 3.93 4.87 -16.57
CA HIS A 891 4.44 5.89 -15.65
C HIS A 891 5.39 5.32 -14.58
N LEU A 892 5.51 4.00 -14.44
CA LEU A 892 6.23 3.41 -13.29
C LEU A 892 7.69 3.90 -13.18
N VAL A 893 8.42 3.92 -14.30
CA VAL A 893 9.84 4.29 -14.30
C VAL A 893 10.04 5.77 -14.03
N THR A 894 9.28 6.63 -14.72
CA THR A 894 9.37 8.09 -14.56
C THR A 894 8.96 8.51 -13.15
N GLU A 895 7.90 7.92 -12.61
CA GLU A 895 7.48 8.15 -11.23
C GLU A 895 8.51 7.61 -10.22
N THR A 896 9.20 6.51 -10.52
CA THR A 896 10.28 6.01 -9.65
C THR A 896 11.47 6.96 -9.58
N MET A 897 11.84 7.58 -10.70
CA MET A 897 12.88 8.61 -10.73
C MET A 897 12.51 9.83 -9.88
N HIS A 898 11.22 10.17 -9.81
CA HIS A 898 10.76 11.31 -9.02
C HIS A 898 10.45 10.95 -7.55
N LYS A 899 10.01 9.74 -7.26
CA LYS A 899 9.44 9.38 -5.95
C LYS A 899 10.24 8.36 -5.16
N GLY A 900 11.26 7.77 -5.77
CA GLY A 900 11.93 6.58 -5.25
C GLY A 900 11.21 5.28 -5.62
N PRO A 901 11.68 4.13 -5.12
CA PRO A 901 11.18 2.82 -5.52
C PRO A 901 9.68 2.63 -5.19
N PRO A 902 8.87 2.03 -6.07
CA PRO A 902 7.44 1.84 -5.83
C PRO A 902 7.10 1.03 -4.57
N ILE A 903 8.02 0.15 -4.15
CA ILE A 903 7.86 -0.63 -2.91
C ILE A 903 7.78 0.26 -1.66
N CYS A 904 8.36 1.47 -1.70
CA CYS A 904 8.34 2.42 -0.59
C CYS A 904 7.00 3.15 -0.41
N TYR A 905 6.10 3.12 -1.38
CA TYR A 905 4.77 3.75 -1.26
C TYR A 905 3.63 2.81 -1.64
N ALA A 906 3.91 1.50 -1.71
CA ALA A 906 2.91 0.47 -1.92
C ALA A 906 1.99 0.28 -0.70
N GLN A 907 0.73 -0.13 -0.93
CA GLN A 907 -0.29 -0.25 0.11
C GLN A 907 -0.15 -1.50 1.02
N TRP A 908 0.97 -2.22 0.98
CA TRP A 908 1.20 -3.40 1.83
C TRP A 908 1.10 -3.09 3.32
N THR A 909 1.60 -1.93 3.75
CA THR A 909 1.60 -1.50 5.15
C THR A 909 0.20 -1.23 5.66
N MET A 910 -0.67 -0.64 4.84
CA MET A 910 -2.07 -0.40 5.18
C MET A 910 -2.83 -1.72 5.33
N GLU A 911 -2.71 -2.61 4.34
CA GLU A 911 -3.32 -3.95 4.39
C GLU A 911 -2.86 -4.76 5.61
N ARG A 912 -1.56 -4.69 5.94
CA ARG A 912 -1.02 -5.33 7.15
C ARG A 912 -1.60 -4.70 8.41
N THR A 913 -1.73 -3.39 8.46
CA THR A 913 -2.30 -2.68 9.62
C THR A 913 -3.76 -3.05 9.83
N ILE A 914 -4.58 -3.08 8.77
CA ILE A 914 -5.95 -3.58 8.80
C ILE A 914 -5.97 -5.03 9.31
N GLY A 915 -5.11 -5.90 8.77
CA GLY A 915 -5.04 -7.30 9.15
C GLY A 915 -4.61 -7.53 10.61
N ASN A 916 -3.72 -6.69 11.15
CA ASN A 916 -3.29 -6.72 12.55
C ASN A 916 -4.40 -6.25 13.49
N LEU A 917 -4.97 -5.08 13.21
CA LEU A 917 -6.05 -4.51 14.04
C LEU A 917 -7.31 -5.39 14.00
N GLY A 918 -7.61 -6.00 12.85
CA GLY A 918 -8.72 -6.96 12.73
C GLY A 918 -8.53 -8.24 13.55
N GLN A 919 -7.28 -8.66 13.81
CA GLN A 919 -6.99 -9.79 14.72
C GLN A 919 -7.12 -9.40 16.20
N GLU A 920 -7.07 -8.10 16.50
CA GLU A 920 -7.16 -7.56 17.85
C GLU A 920 -8.60 -7.26 18.28
N ILE A 921 -9.59 -7.37 17.37
CA ILE A 921 -11.01 -7.21 17.71
C ILE A 921 -11.46 -8.30 18.69
N ARG A 922 -11.90 -7.89 19.87
CA ARG A 922 -12.31 -8.75 20.99
C ARG A 922 -13.82 -8.81 21.18
N GLN A 923 -14.55 -7.77 20.75
CA GLN A 923 -15.99 -7.64 20.99
C GLN A 923 -16.80 -7.71 19.68
N PRO A 924 -17.45 -8.86 19.37
CA PRO A 924 -18.18 -9.02 18.12
C PRO A 924 -19.49 -8.21 18.05
N SER A 925 -19.98 -7.69 19.19
CA SER A 925 -21.21 -6.88 19.26
C SER A 925 -21.01 -5.42 18.83
N LYS A 926 -19.80 -4.88 19.03
CA LYS A 926 -19.42 -3.48 18.74
C LYS A 926 -18.05 -3.41 18.04
N PRO A 927 -17.94 -4.03 16.86
CA PRO A 927 -16.67 -4.24 16.15
C PRO A 927 -15.94 -2.94 15.80
N TYR A 928 -16.67 -1.90 15.37
CA TYR A 928 -16.06 -0.64 14.92
C TYR A 928 -15.54 0.20 16.09
N GLU A 929 -16.32 0.28 17.17
CA GLU A 929 -15.90 0.96 18.40
C GLU A 929 -14.66 0.26 18.96
N ASN A 930 -14.69 -1.07 19.07
CA ASN A 930 -13.56 -1.83 19.58
C ASN A 930 -12.32 -1.70 18.69
N LEU A 931 -12.46 -1.71 17.37
CA LEU A 931 -11.34 -1.47 16.44
C LEU A 931 -10.67 -0.10 16.68
N ALA A 932 -11.47 0.95 16.89
CA ALA A 932 -10.94 2.27 17.18
C ALA A 932 -10.18 2.32 18.52
N GLU A 933 -10.70 1.66 19.57
CA GLU A 933 -10.00 1.55 20.86
C GLU A 933 -8.68 0.76 20.73
N GLU A 934 -8.65 -0.34 19.96
CA GLU A 934 -7.40 -1.06 19.68
C GLU A 934 -6.39 -0.18 18.93
N GLY A 935 -6.86 0.67 18.02
CA GLY A 935 -6.05 1.68 17.34
C GLY A 935 -5.40 2.68 18.30
N VAL A 936 -6.19 3.23 19.24
CA VAL A 936 -5.71 4.15 20.28
C VAL A 936 -4.71 3.47 21.19
N ARG A 937 -5.04 2.25 21.65
CA ARG A 937 -4.13 1.41 22.43
C ARG A 937 -2.81 1.18 21.70
N ARG A 938 -2.86 0.88 20.41
CA ARG A 938 -1.65 0.70 19.60
C ARG A 938 -0.79 1.96 19.57
N SER A 939 -1.37 3.14 19.30
CA SER A 939 -0.62 4.40 19.29
C SER A 939 0.05 4.68 20.64
N ARG A 940 -0.65 4.42 21.75
CA ARG A 940 -0.11 4.56 23.11
C ARG A 940 1.03 3.58 23.39
N VAL A 941 0.86 2.31 23.03
CA VAL A 941 1.92 1.29 23.20
C VAL A 941 3.14 1.61 22.34
N ASN A 942 2.93 1.97 21.07
CA ASN A 942 4.02 2.36 20.18
C ASN A 942 4.80 3.56 20.71
N ALA A 943 4.10 4.61 21.16
CA ALA A 943 4.73 5.77 21.79
C ALA A 943 5.47 5.41 23.08
N LEU A 944 4.90 4.53 23.92
CA LEU A 944 5.56 4.07 25.14
C LEU A 944 6.85 3.30 24.84
N LEU A 945 6.81 2.37 23.89
CA LEU A 945 7.99 1.58 23.49
C LEU A 945 9.04 2.43 22.77
N ALA A 946 8.64 3.53 22.13
CA ALA A 946 9.58 4.51 21.58
C ALA A 946 10.27 5.33 22.68
N ILE A 947 9.57 5.66 23.77
CA ILE A 947 10.14 6.41 24.90
C ILE A 947 10.97 5.49 25.81
N MET A 948 10.57 4.22 25.95
CA MET A 948 11.17 3.23 26.85
C MET A 948 11.36 1.87 26.15
N PRO A 949 12.36 1.73 25.25
CA PRO A 949 12.60 0.49 24.50
C PRO A 949 12.96 -0.73 25.36
N GLU A 950 13.33 -0.52 26.63
CA GLU A 950 13.60 -1.57 27.61
C GLU A 950 12.35 -2.31 28.09
N LEU A 951 11.16 -1.77 27.83
CA LEU A 951 9.88 -2.46 28.08
C LEU A 951 9.51 -3.46 26.98
N ASP A 952 10.22 -3.46 25.85
CA ASP A 952 10.03 -4.43 24.79
C ASP A 952 10.70 -5.76 25.15
N ASP A 953 9.88 -6.73 25.59
CA ASP A 953 10.27 -8.11 25.89
C ASP A 953 10.48 -8.98 24.64
N GLY A 954 10.49 -8.39 23.43
CA GLY A 954 10.86 -9.08 22.20
C GLY A 954 12.22 -9.80 22.36
N ILE A 955 12.36 -11.01 21.79
CA ILE A 955 13.61 -11.78 21.88
C ILE A 955 14.74 -10.97 21.23
N LYS A 956 15.53 -10.26 22.04
CA LYS A 956 16.71 -9.52 21.60
C LYS A 956 17.87 -10.50 21.49
N GLY A 957 18.31 -10.78 20.25
CA GLY A 957 19.50 -11.59 19.95
C GLY A 957 19.23 -12.91 19.21
N ASN A 958 20.32 -13.60 18.85
CA ASN A 958 20.23 -14.86 18.11
C ASN A 958 19.80 -16.02 19.02
N PRO A 959 19.02 -17.01 18.52
CA PRO A 959 18.60 -18.16 19.33
C PRO A 959 19.78 -18.90 19.94
N MET A 960 19.67 -19.34 21.20
CA MET A 960 20.74 -20.04 21.92
C MET A 960 21.41 -21.15 21.09
N GLY A 961 22.73 -21.06 20.97
CA GLY A 961 23.57 -22.00 20.24
C GLY A 961 23.52 -21.87 18.71
N SER A 962 23.06 -20.72 18.19
CA SER A 962 23.48 -20.19 16.90
C SER A 962 24.96 -19.79 16.91
N VAL A 963 25.55 -19.62 15.73
CA VAL A 963 26.90 -19.07 15.54
C VAL A 963 26.79 -17.89 14.58
N ASP A 964 27.21 -16.72 15.04
CA ASP A 964 27.33 -15.53 14.21
C ASP A 964 28.60 -15.64 13.35
N LEU A 965 28.46 -15.45 12.05
CA LEU A 965 29.56 -15.53 11.09
C LEU A 965 30.02 -14.13 10.60
N GLY A 966 29.44 -13.07 11.17
CA GLY A 966 29.61 -11.69 10.69
C GLY A 966 28.78 -11.39 9.43
N ASP A 967 28.74 -10.11 9.06
CA ASP A 967 28.05 -9.58 7.86
C ASP A 967 26.56 -9.95 7.77
N GLY A 968 25.91 -10.25 8.90
CA GLY A 968 24.51 -10.68 8.98
C GLY A 968 24.26 -12.17 8.73
N TYR A 969 25.31 -12.97 8.47
CA TYR A 969 25.19 -14.42 8.30
C TYR A 969 25.19 -15.14 9.65
N VAL A 970 24.20 -16.00 9.90
CA VAL A 970 24.10 -16.74 11.17
C VAL A 970 23.74 -18.21 10.95
N LEU A 971 24.58 -19.13 11.41
CA LEU A 971 24.23 -20.54 11.49
C LEU A 971 23.27 -20.78 12.66
N LEU A 972 22.08 -21.28 12.37
CA LEU A 972 21.07 -21.53 13.41
C LEU A 972 21.23 -22.93 14.00
N ARG A 973 20.93 -23.08 15.30
CA ARG A 973 21.20 -24.25 16.17
C ARG A 973 20.95 -25.65 15.58
N LYS A 974 20.09 -25.82 14.57
CA LYS A 974 19.76 -27.14 14.01
C LYS A 974 20.98 -27.76 13.30
N ARG A 975 21.79 -28.52 14.05
CA ARG A 975 23.04 -29.17 13.62
C ARG A 975 23.18 -30.60 14.13
N ASP A 976 24.23 -31.28 13.71
CA ASP A 976 24.61 -32.60 14.23
C ASP A 976 24.94 -32.56 15.73
N LYS A 977 24.51 -33.61 16.46
CA LYS A 977 24.85 -33.75 17.89
C LYS A 977 26.33 -34.08 18.06
N ARG A 978 26.85 -34.98 17.22
CA ARG A 978 28.24 -35.47 17.24
C ARG A 978 28.94 -35.13 15.91
N PRO A 979 30.25 -34.81 15.93
CA PRO A 979 31.03 -34.67 14.71
C PRO A 979 31.00 -35.95 13.86
N TRP A 980 31.01 -35.79 12.54
CA TRP A 980 30.95 -36.84 11.54
C TRP A 980 32.06 -36.60 10.50
N LEU A 981 32.48 -37.67 9.83
CA LEU A 981 33.48 -37.63 8.77
C LEU A 981 32.81 -38.05 7.45
N PRO A 982 32.85 -37.22 6.38
CA PRO A 982 32.34 -37.59 5.07
C PRO A 982 33.16 -38.71 4.42
N THR A 983 32.56 -39.41 3.47
CA THR A 983 33.21 -40.46 2.68
C THR A 983 32.87 -40.30 1.20
N GLY A 984 33.66 -40.93 0.32
CA GLY A 984 33.41 -40.91 -1.11
C GLY A 984 33.57 -39.52 -1.73
N GLU A 985 32.63 -39.15 -2.60
CA GLU A 985 32.66 -37.87 -3.33
C GLU A 985 32.65 -36.65 -2.40
N GLU A 986 31.84 -36.66 -1.33
CA GLU A 986 31.78 -35.56 -0.35
C GLU A 986 33.15 -35.30 0.30
N ALA A 987 33.89 -36.36 0.64
CA ALA A 987 35.22 -36.24 1.22
C ALA A 987 36.22 -35.66 0.21
N ARG A 988 36.15 -36.14 -1.05
CA ARG A 988 37.04 -35.68 -2.13
C ARG A 988 36.89 -34.17 -2.37
N VAL A 989 35.67 -33.69 -2.56
CA VAL A 989 35.44 -32.26 -2.89
C VAL A 989 35.76 -31.33 -1.72
N ILE A 990 35.58 -31.79 -0.48
CA ILE A 990 35.97 -31.04 0.71
C ILE A 990 37.49 -30.98 0.82
N SER A 991 38.19 -32.10 0.64
CA SER A 991 39.67 -32.11 0.65
C SER A 991 40.26 -31.26 -0.49
N GLU A 992 39.65 -31.26 -1.67
CA GLU A 992 40.06 -30.38 -2.78
C GLU A 992 39.89 -28.90 -2.42
N PHE A 993 38.77 -28.52 -1.79
CA PHE A 993 38.56 -27.14 -1.32
C PHE A 993 39.55 -26.73 -0.23
N MET A 994 39.91 -27.64 0.68
CA MET A 994 40.87 -27.37 1.75
C MET A 994 42.31 -27.20 1.27
N GLY A 995 42.63 -27.68 0.06
CA GLY A 995 43.97 -27.64 -0.51
C GLY A 995 44.84 -28.85 -0.18
N GLN A 996 45.89 -29.07 -0.97
CA GLN A 996 46.75 -30.25 -0.84
C GLN A 996 47.48 -30.29 0.51
N GLY A 997 47.39 -31.43 1.20
CA GLY A 997 48.09 -31.71 2.46
C GLY A 997 47.35 -31.36 3.75
N GLN A 998 46.09 -30.90 3.71
CA GLN A 998 45.27 -30.66 4.90
C GLN A 998 44.50 -31.93 5.32
N PRO A 999 44.59 -32.38 6.59
CA PRO A 999 43.80 -33.50 7.07
C PRO A 999 42.32 -33.13 7.22
N LEU A 1000 41.42 -33.96 6.68
CA LEU A 1000 39.98 -33.74 6.85
C LEU A 1000 39.53 -34.23 8.24
N GLU A 1001 39.32 -33.28 9.14
CA GLU A 1001 38.84 -33.55 10.49
C GLU A 1001 37.33 -33.78 10.59
N ARG A 1002 36.89 -34.39 11.70
CA ARG A 1002 35.45 -34.57 11.96
C ARG A 1002 34.77 -33.24 12.25
N PHE A 1003 33.70 -32.92 11.52
CA PHE A 1003 32.93 -31.68 11.70
C PHE A 1003 31.44 -31.94 11.95
N LYS A 1004 30.71 -30.90 12.34
CA LYS A 1004 29.24 -30.96 12.51
C LYS A 1004 28.56 -30.32 11.31
N ARG A 1005 27.60 -31.03 10.71
CA ARG A 1005 26.72 -30.43 9.70
C ARG A 1005 25.67 -29.56 10.35
N TRP A 1006 25.40 -28.43 9.72
CA TRP A 1006 24.36 -27.48 10.06
C TRP A 1006 23.29 -27.48 8.97
N ALA A 1007 22.04 -27.25 9.37
CA ALA A 1007 20.89 -27.39 8.49
C ALA A 1007 20.21 -26.07 8.13
N ARG A 1008 20.63 -24.97 8.75
CA ARG A 1008 19.97 -23.67 8.65
C ARG A 1008 21.00 -22.55 8.71
N LEU A 1009 20.93 -21.67 7.73
CA LEU A 1009 21.69 -20.44 7.66
C LEU A 1009 20.69 -19.29 7.53
N ARG A 1010 20.86 -18.24 8.34
CA ARG A 1010 20.19 -16.97 8.13
C ARG A 1010 21.12 -16.09 7.28
N LEU A 1011 20.59 -15.58 6.18
CA LEU A 1011 21.27 -14.64 5.28
C LEU A 1011 21.14 -13.20 5.80
N PRO A 1012 21.95 -12.24 5.29
CA PRO A 1012 21.90 -10.84 5.72
C PRO A 1012 20.53 -10.18 5.49
N ASN A 1013 19.82 -10.62 4.45
CA ASN A 1013 18.46 -10.17 4.13
C ASN A 1013 17.37 -10.81 5.04
N GLY A 1014 17.77 -11.54 6.09
CA GLY A 1014 16.88 -12.20 7.05
C GLY A 1014 16.31 -13.55 6.59
N GLN A 1015 16.48 -13.94 5.32
CA GLN A 1015 15.99 -15.23 4.83
C GLN A 1015 16.71 -16.38 5.53
N ILE A 1016 15.97 -17.43 5.90
CA ILE A 1016 16.53 -18.66 6.46
C ILE A 1016 16.58 -19.73 5.38
N THR A 1017 17.77 -19.98 4.84
CA THR A 1017 18.04 -21.08 3.92
C THR A 1017 18.25 -22.37 4.70
N ARG A 1018 17.70 -23.47 4.18
CA ARG A 1018 17.76 -24.81 4.77
C ARG A 1018 18.69 -25.71 3.95
N SER A 1019 18.79 -26.97 4.34
CA SER A 1019 19.61 -27.96 3.65
C SER A 1019 18.83 -29.25 3.35
N LEU A 1020 19.19 -29.90 2.23
CA LEU A 1020 18.58 -31.17 1.80
C LEU A 1020 18.67 -32.22 2.90
N TRP A 1021 19.83 -32.32 3.58
CA TRP A 1021 20.08 -33.28 4.65
C TRP A 1021 18.97 -33.35 5.70
N ARG A 1022 18.37 -32.20 6.07
CA ARG A 1022 17.25 -32.18 7.04
C ARG A 1022 15.88 -32.10 6.40
N GLU A 1023 15.75 -31.52 5.21
CA GLU A 1023 14.46 -31.46 4.54
C GLU A 1023 13.99 -32.85 4.08
N ARG A 1024 14.89 -33.72 3.59
CA ARG A 1024 14.57 -35.08 3.13
C ARG A 1024 13.99 -36.01 4.22
N LEU A 1025 14.12 -35.62 5.49
CA LEU A 1025 13.56 -36.38 6.62
C LEU A 1025 12.08 -36.07 6.87
N LYS A 1026 11.50 -35.10 6.16
CA LYS A 1026 10.09 -34.74 6.24
C LYS A 1026 9.31 -35.39 5.10
N ALA A 1027 8.02 -35.64 5.31
CA ALA A 1027 7.14 -36.06 4.22
C ALA A 1027 7.04 -34.95 3.15
N THR A 1028 7.03 -35.31 1.86
CA THR A 1028 7.01 -34.38 0.72
C THR A 1028 5.86 -33.37 0.81
N ILE A 1029 4.71 -33.78 1.32
CA ILE A 1029 3.49 -32.97 1.49
C ILE A 1029 3.70 -31.84 2.53
N GLN A 1030 4.72 -31.93 3.39
CA GLN A 1030 5.03 -30.98 4.47
C GLN A 1030 6.23 -30.06 4.17
N ILE A 1031 6.79 -30.11 2.96
CA ILE A 1031 8.01 -29.36 2.61
C ILE A 1031 7.65 -28.17 1.71
N ARG A 1032 8.22 -27.01 2.04
CA ARG A 1032 8.47 -25.90 1.12
C ARG A 1032 9.96 -25.78 0.97
N ILE A 1033 10.48 -26.10 -0.21
CA ILE A 1033 11.91 -26.20 -0.47
C ILE A 1033 12.52 -24.83 -0.25
N SER A 1034 13.53 -24.75 0.63
CA SER A 1034 14.18 -23.49 1.02
C SER A 1034 15.71 -23.61 1.00
N ARG A 1035 16.22 -24.50 0.17
CA ARG A 1035 17.64 -24.87 0.06
C ARG A 1035 18.27 -24.47 -1.28
N ASN A 1036 17.53 -23.79 -2.15
CA ASN A 1036 18.02 -23.30 -3.43
C ASN A 1036 18.40 -21.82 -3.34
N PHE A 1037 19.52 -21.42 -3.95
CA PHE A 1037 20.09 -20.09 -3.79
C PHE A 1037 20.93 -19.67 -4.99
N THR A 1038 21.25 -18.37 -5.06
CA THR A 1038 22.22 -17.77 -5.99
C THR A 1038 23.60 -17.61 -5.34
N TYR A 1039 24.69 -17.87 -6.07
CA TYR A 1039 26.07 -17.73 -5.55
C TYR A 1039 27.13 -17.40 -6.61
N ASN A 1040 28.32 -16.95 -6.15
CA ASN A 1040 29.49 -16.59 -6.98
C ASN A 1040 29.18 -15.61 -8.12
N GLY A 1041 28.31 -14.63 -7.85
CA GLY A 1041 27.71 -13.78 -8.88
C GLY A 1041 26.21 -14.09 -9.03
N ARG A 1042 25.59 -13.52 -10.06
CA ARG A 1042 24.13 -13.48 -10.21
C ARG A 1042 23.61 -14.45 -11.30
N GLU A 1043 24.39 -15.48 -11.67
CA GLU A 1043 24.06 -16.42 -12.77
C GLU A 1043 24.17 -17.91 -12.41
N ARG A 1044 24.66 -18.24 -11.21
CA ARG A 1044 24.80 -19.63 -10.77
C ARG A 1044 23.83 -19.94 -9.64
N PHE A 1045 23.21 -21.10 -9.74
CA PHE A 1045 22.26 -21.60 -8.75
C PHE A 1045 22.80 -22.88 -8.13
N GLY A 1046 22.51 -23.07 -6.85
CA GLY A 1046 22.89 -24.28 -6.14
C GLY A 1046 21.77 -24.77 -5.22
N GLU A 1047 21.79 -26.07 -4.93
CA GLU A 1047 20.98 -26.72 -3.90
C GLU A 1047 21.89 -27.11 -2.72
N VAL A 1048 21.63 -26.56 -1.53
CA VAL A 1048 22.44 -26.84 -0.34
C VAL A 1048 22.16 -28.25 0.16
N GLN A 1049 23.23 -29.04 0.25
CA GLN A 1049 23.22 -30.36 0.89
C GLN A 1049 23.29 -30.21 2.41
N TYR A 1050 24.29 -29.46 2.89
CA TYR A 1050 24.46 -29.01 4.29
C TYR A 1050 25.49 -27.88 4.40
N TYR A 1051 25.49 -27.20 5.55
CA TYR A 1051 26.53 -26.23 5.92
C TYR A 1051 27.51 -26.88 6.91
N ALA A 1052 28.76 -26.41 6.94
CA ALA A 1052 29.78 -26.90 7.85
C ALA A 1052 30.74 -25.77 8.26
N ARG A 1053 31.39 -25.93 9.41
CA ARG A 1053 32.61 -25.18 9.76
C ARG A 1053 33.76 -26.16 9.70
N LEU A 1054 34.71 -25.95 8.81
CA LEU A 1054 35.88 -26.79 8.59
C LEU A 1054 37.07 -26.20 9.33
N ALA A 1055 37.83 -27.02 10.04
CA ALA A 1055 39.07 -26.58 10.69
C ALA A 1055 40.21 -26.67 9.67
N MET A 1056 41.00 -25.61 9.56
CA MET A 1056 42.17 -25.46 8.70
C MET A 1056 43.39 -25.19 9.56
N ASP A 1057 44.55 -25.73 9.17
CA ASP A 1057 45.81 -25.37 9.82
C ASP A 1057 46.14 -23.90 9.54
N ALA A 1058 46.42 -23.13 10.58
CA ALA A 1058 46.89 -21.76 10.44
C ALA A 1058 48.33 -21.78 9.91
N ARG A 1059 48.50 -21.64 8.59
CA ARG A 1059 49.79 -21.30 8.00
C ARG A 1059 49.99 -19.81 8.26
N ASP A 1060 50.82 -19.49 9.26
CA ASP A 1060 51.48 -18.19 9.51
C ASP A 1060 50.97 -17.25 10.63
N ASP A 1061 50.02 -17.63 11.50
CA ASP A 1061 49.70 -16.83 12.71
C ASP A 1061 50.05 -17.59 14.00
N VAL A 1062 50.94 -17.02 14.82
CA VAL A 1062 51.61 -17.69 15.95
C VAL A 1062 50.72 -17.84 17.20
N ASP A 1063 49.51 -17.26 17.20
CA ASP A 1063 48.64 -17.22 18.39
C ASP A 1063 47.29 -17.98 18.28
N GLU A 1064 46.91 -18.53 17.12
CA GLU A 1064 45.70 -19.37 16.99
C GLU A 1064 45.99 -20.74 16.33
N ALA A 1065 45.76 -21.83 17.07
CA ALA A 1065 46.09 -23.19 16.60
C ALA A 1065 45.20 -23.71 15.44
N TRP A 1066 44.07 -23.08 15.14
CA TRP A 1066 43.12 -23.52 14.09
C TRP A 1066 42.31 -22.34 13.53
N LYS A 1067 42.27 -22.18 12.20
CA LYS A 1067 41.36 -21.26 11.51
C LYS A 1067 40.12 -22.01 11.04
N PHE A 1068 38.92 -21.46 11.24
CA PHE A 1068 37.69 -22.08 10.74
C PHE A 1068 37.22 -21.45 9.44
N GLU A 1069 36.95 -22.28 8.43
CA GLU A 1069 36.29 -21.89 7.19
C GLU A 1069 34.82 -22.31 7.19
N ASP A 1070 33.95 -21.34 6.91
CA ASP A 1070 32.50 -21.50 6.92
C ASP A 1070 31.98 -21.80 5.52
N VAL A 1071 31.56 -23.04 5.29
CA VAL A 1071 31.25 -23.56 3.95
C VAL A 1071 29.84 -24.12 3.81
N ALA A 1072 29.36 -24.14 2.58
CA ALA A 1072 28.20 -24.90 2.14
C ALA A 1072 28.65 -25.97 1.14
N VAL A 1073 28.19 -27.19 1.34
CA VAL A 1073 28.31 -28.27 0.35
C VAL A 1073 27.03 -28.26 -0.48
N ILE A 1074 27.18 -28.12 -1.79
CA ILE A 1074 26.08 -27.78 -2.71
C ILE A 1074 26.11 -28.69 -3.94
N ARG A 1075 24.94 -28.92 -4.54
CA ARG A 1075 24.83 -29.40 -5.93
C ARG A 1075 24.50 -28.24 -6.85
N THR A 1076 24.99 -28.24 -8.08
CA THR A 1076 24.88 -27.09 -8.99
C THR A 1076 23.76 -27.25 -10.01
N TYR A 1077 23.29 -26.14 -10.57
CA TYR A 1077 22.48 -26.13 -11.78
C TYR A 1077 23.33 -25.64 -12.95
N SER A 1078 22.99 -26.06 -14.17
CA SER A 1078 23.63 -25.57 -15.38
C SER A 1078 23.45 -24.06 -15.55
N LEU A 1079 24.23 -23.47 -16.46
CA LEU A 1079 23.92 -22.14 -16.98
C LEU A 1079 22.52 -22.12 -17.62
N PRO A 1080 21.83 -20.96 -17.62
CA PRO A 1080 20.51 -20.82 -18.25
C PRO A 1080 20.53 -21.13 -19.75
N ASP A 1081 19.38 -21.52 -20.32
CA ASP A 1081 19.19 -21.60 -21.77
C ASP A 1081 19.17 -20.18 -22.37
N ASP A 1082 20.26 -19.80 -23.04
CA ASP A 1082 20.45 -18.44 -23.59
C ASP A 1082 19.37 -18.04 -24.61
N SER A 1083 18.89 -18.99 -25.41
CA SER A 1083 17.86 -18.72 -26.42
C SER A 1083 16.52 -18.40 -25.76
N LEU A 1084 16.14 -19.19 -24.75
CA LEU A 1084 14.93 -18.95 -23.98
C LEU A 1084 15.03 -17.67 -23.14
N LEU A 1085 16.22 -17.39 -22.60
CA LEU A 1085 16.45 -16.18 -21.82
C LEU A 1085 16.32 -14.93 -22.70
N LYS A 1086 16.91 -14.92 -23.90
CA LYS A 1086 16.81 -13.79 -24.85
C LYS A 1086 15.38 -13.59 -25.35
N SER A 1087 14.71 -14.65 -25.82
CA SER A 1087 13.33 -14.58 -26.33
C SER A 1087 12.33 -14.14 -25.26
N SER A 1088 12.54 -14.53 -24.00
CA SER A 1088 11.74 -14.08 -22.85
C SER A 1088 12.13 -12.70 -22.31
N SER A 1089 12.93 -11.89 -23.03
CA SER A 1089 13.40 -10.59 -22.53
C SER A 1089 14.06 -10.69 -21.14
N HIS A 1090 14.85 -11.73 -20.92
CA HIS A 1090 15.52 -12.06 -19.65
C HIS A 1090 14.58 -12.35 -18.47
N THR A 1091 13.37 -12.87 -18.75
CA THR A 1091 12.39 -13.24 -17.72
C THR A 1091 12.52 -14.69 -17.29
N LEU A 1092 12.63 -15.62 -18.24
CA LEU A 1092 12.57 -17.05 -18.00
C LEU A 1092 13.97 -17.66 -17.95
N VAL A 1093 14.50 -17.80 -16.73
CA VAL A 1093 15.76 -18.49 -16.46
C VAL A 1093 15.49 -19.98 -16.35
N SER A 1094 15.94 -20.79 -17.31
CA SER A 1094 15.75 -22.24 -17.29
C SER A 1094 17.07 -23.01 -17.39
N SER A 1095 17.36 -23.83 -16.37
CA SER A 1095 18.59 -24.63 -16.25
C SER A 1095 18.28 -26.12 -16.10
N THR A 1096 19.28 -26.99 -16.32
CA THR A 1096 19.22 -28.40 -15.94
C THR A 1096 19.91 -28.62 -14.59
N PHE A 1097 19.54 -29.68 -13.86
CA PHE A 1097 20.19 -30.02 -12.61
C PHE A 1097 21.48 -30.80 -12.89
N SER A 1098 22.60 -30.32 -12.35
CA SER A 1098 23.88 -31.02 -12.41
C SER A 1098 24.04 -31.84 -11.13
N ASP A 1099 24.41 -33.12 -11.26
CA ASP A 1099 24.75 -33.96 -10.10
C ASP A 1099 26.21 -33.73 -9.63
N GLU A 1100 26.81 -32.60 -10.00
CA GLU A 1100 28.14 -32.19 -9.56
C GLU A 1100 28.08 -31.61 -8.13
N LEU A 1101 28.91 -32.15 -7.24
CA LEU A 1101 29.05 -31.67 -5.86
C LEU A 1101 30.19 -30.65 -5.76
N VAL A 1102 29.92 -29.48 -5.17
CA VAL A 1102 30.89 -28.39 -5.02
C VAL A 1102 30.86 -27.85 -3.58
N VAL A 1103 32.00 -27.38 -3.09
CA VAL A 1103 32.12 -26.65 -1.82
C VAL A 1103 32.26 -25.17 -2.11
N VAL A 1104 31.41 -24.35 -1.48
CA VAL A 1104 31.46 -22.89 -1.61
C VAL A 1104 31.50 -22.24 -0.22
N GLN A 1105 32.13 -21.08 -0.12
CA GLN A 1105 32.10 -20.29 1.12
C GLN A 1105 30.67 -19.80 1.38
N ILE A 1106 30.22 -19.80 2.64
CA ILE A 1106 28.87 -19.37 3.01
C ILE A 1106 28.58 -17.93 2.55
N LYS A 1107 29.55 -17.03 2.63
CA LYS A 1107 29.39 -15.61 2.24
C LYS A 1107 29.23 -15.40 0.71
N SER A 1108 29.44 -16.44 -0.09
CA SER A 1108 29.14 -16.43 -1.53
C SER A 1108 27.63 -16.55 -1.82
N ILE A 1109 26.84 -17.08 -0.87
CA ILE A 1109 25.38 -17.25 -1.00
C ILE A 1109 24.70 -15.91 -0.85
N LYS A 1110 24.02 -15.43 -1.90
CA LYS A 1110 23.44 -14.06 -1.93
C LYS A 1110 21.97 -14.03 -1.59
N SER A 1111 21.16 -14.85 -2.25
CA SER A 1111 19.71 -14.87 -2.04
C SER A 1111 19.13 -16.26 -2.20
N MET A 1112 18.03 -16.52 -1.48
CA MET A 1112 17.26 -17.75 -1.68
C MET A 1112 16.29 -17.58 -2.85
N VAL A 1113 16.20 -18.60 -3.70
CA VAL A 1113 15.32 -18.64 -4.88
C VAL A 1113 14.42 -19.86 -4.86
N GLY A 1114 13.25 -19.75 -5.48
CA GLY A 1114 12.46 -20.91 -5.89
C GLY A 1114 13.08 -21.49 -7.16
N ILE A 1115 13.26 -22.81 -7.20
CA ILE A 1115 13.67 -23.51 -8.43
C ILE A 1115 12.63 -24.60 -8.67
N ILE A 1116 11.85 -24.42 -9.71
CA ILE A 1116 10.62 -25.17 -9.98
C ILE A 1116 10.87 -26.08 -11.19
N LEU A 1117 10.56 -27.36 -11.03
CA LEU A 1117 10.61 -28.32 -12.14
C LEU A 1117 9.51 -27.99 -13.15
N HIS A 1118 9.86 -27.95 -14.44
CA HIS A 1118 8.91 -27.88 -15.54
C HIS A 1118 9.32 -28.80 -16.71
N HIS A 1119 8.32 -29.29 -17.43
CA HIS A 1119 8.51 -30.11 -18.63
C HIS A 1119 8.45 -29.19 -19.84
N LEU A 1120 9.61 -28.72 -20.29
CA LEU A 1120 9.72 -27.75 -21.37
C LEU A 1120 9.52 -28.46 -22.71
N LYS A 1121 8.46 -28.11 -23.45
CA LYS A 1121 8.26 -28.56 -24.83
C LYS A 1121 8.90 -27.56 -25.79
N ARG A 1122 9.97 -27.96 -26.49
CA ARG A 1122 10.61 -27.12 -27.51
C ARG A 1122 9.73 -27.00 -28.77
N PRO A 1123 9.96 -25.99 -29.64
CA PRO A 1123 9.32 -25.91 -30.95
C PRO A 1123 9.52 -27.17 -31.82
N SER A 1124 10.63 -27.90 -31.61
CA SER A 1124 10.90 -29.19 -32.25
C SER A 1124 10.00 -30.34 -31.78
N GLY A 1125 9.19 -30.13 -30.74
CA GLY A 1125 8.34 -31.15 -30.12
C GLY A 1125 9.01 -31.97 -29.02
N ILE A 1126 10.33 -31.82 -28.81
CA ILE A 1126 11.07 -32.52 -27.75
C ILE A 1126 10.67 -31.96 -26.38
N ILE A 1127 10.41 -32.86 -25.43
CA ILE A 1127 10.13 -32.51 -24.03
C ILE A 1127 11.39 -32.75 -23.20
N GLU A 1128 11.85 -31.71 -22.51
CA GLU A 1128 13.01 -31.75 -21.62
C GLU A 1128 12.60 -31.43 -20.18
N ASP A 1129 13.11 -32.20 -19.22
CA ASP A 1129 13.01 -31.88 -17.81
C ASP A 1129 14.00 -30.77 -17.47
N ARG A 1130 13.47 -29.58 -17.19
CA ARG A 1130 14.28 -28.42 -16.81
C ARG A 1130 13.74 -27.80 -15.53
N PHE A 1131 14.52 -26.89 -14.98
CA PHE A 1131 14.15 -26.14 -13.80
C PHE A 1131 14.16 -24.67 -14.12
N PHE A 1132 13.07 -23.97 -13.81
CA PHE A 1132 13.03 -22.52 -13.92
C PHE A 1132 13.19 -21.85 -12.57
N VAL A 1133 13.85 -20.70 -12.58
CA VAL A 1133 14.12 -19.92 -11.36
C VAL A 1133 13.02 -18.89 -11.14
N MET A 1134 12.58 -18.78 -9.89
CA MET A 1134 11.65 -17.77 -9.43
C MET A 1134 12.24 -17.04 -8.23
N GLU A 1135 12.41 -15.73 -8.36
CA GLU A 1135 12.83 -14.87 -7.25
C GLU A 1135 11.62 -14.34 -6.49
N LYS A 1136 11.82 -13.93 -5.23
CA LYS A 1136 10.76 -13.29 -4.47
C LYS A 1136 10.58 -11.87 -5.02
N PRO A 1137 9.39 -11.50 -5.52
CA PRO A 1137 9.14 -10.10 -5.85
C PRO A 1137 9.35 -9.24 -4.61
N GLY A 1138 9.95 -8.05 -4.76
CA GLY A 1138 10.35 -7.27 -3.58
C GLY A 1138 11.74 -7.60 -3.03
N LEU A 1139 12.55 -8.44 -3.67
CA LEU A 1139 13.99 -8.54 -3.36
C LEU A 1139 14.79 -8.03 -4.55
N ASP A 1140 16.04 -7.61 -4.31
CA ASP A 1140 16.95 -7.24 -5.40
C ASP A 1140 17.07 -8.43 -6.36
N ILE A 1141 16.72 -8.19 -7.62
CA ILE A 1141 16.73 -9.24 -8.64
C ILE A 1141 18.16 -9.60 -8.96
N SER A 1142 18.43 -10.89 -9.18
CA SER A 1142 19.66 -11.29 -9.84
C SER A 1142 19.72 -10.64 -11.23
N LYS A 1143 20.54 -9.60 -11.35
CA LYS A 1143 21.14 -9.15 -12.63
C LYS A 1143 21.91 -10.34 -13.21
N LEU A 1144 21.26 -11.14 -14.04
CA LEU A 1144 21.85 -12.29 -14.74
C LEU A 1144 22.87 -11.82 -15.79
N GLY A 1145 23.96 -11.20 -15.32
CA GLY A 1145 25.16 -10.79 -16.06
C GLY A 1145 24.94 -10.22 -17.46
N ILE A 1146 24.23 -9.09 -17.57
CA ILE A 1146 24.17 -8.33 -18.82
C ILE A 1146 25.24 -7.23 -18.81
N PRO A 1147 26.30 -7.31 -19.63
CA PRO A 1147 26.96 -6.11 -20.13
C PRO A 1147 25.97 -5.41 -21.08
N TYR A 1148 25.56 -4.20 -20.75
CA TYR A 1148 24.59 -3.45 -21.55
C TYR A 1148 25.27 -2.77 -22.76
N SER A 1149 25.87 -3.57 -23.63
CA SER A 1149 26.44 -3.09 -24.90
C SER A 1149 25.49 -3.26 -26.09
N VAL A 1150 24.26 -3.75 -25.90
CA VAL A 1150 23.28 -3.97 -26.99
C VAL A 1150 22.51 -2.69 -27.38
N TYR A 1151 22.85 -1.55 -26.78
CA TYR A 1151 22.29 -0.24 -27.13
C TYR A 1151 23.37 0.86 -27.20
N GLN A 1152 24.64 0.47 -27.39
CA GLN A 1152 25.66 1.40 -27.88
C GLN A 1152 25.61 1.35 -29.40
N ASP A 1153 25.55 2.53 -29.99
CA ASP A 1153 25.23 2.80 -31.39
C ASP A 1153 26.06 1.94 -32.36
N GLU A 1154 25.38 1.23 -33.27
CA GLU A 1154 25.98 0.64 -34.48
C GLU A 1154 26.17 1.74 -35.54
N ASP A 1155 26.84 2.84 -35.20
CA ASP A 1155 27.09 3.97 -36.12
C ASP A 1155 28.56 4.09 -36.58
N ASP A 1156 29.45 3.16 -36.22
CA ASP A 1156 30.89 3.25 -36.58
C ASP A 1156 31.41 2.05 -37.41
N GLN A 1157 30.59 1.46 -38.28
CA GLN A 1157 31.06 0.56 -39.33
C GLN A 1157 30.31 0.83 -40.63
N ASP A 1158 30.73 1.88 -41.35
CA ASP A 1158 30.67 1.97 -42.82
C ASP A 1158 31.23 3.33 -43.28
N GLU A 1159 32.55 3.57 -43.16
CA GLU A 1159 33.27 4.55 -44.00
C GLU A 1159 34.73 4.07 -44.22
N ASP A 1160 34.89 3.14 -45.16
CA ASP A 1160 36.13 2.93 -45.94
C ASP A 1160 35.70 2.93 -47.42
N GLU A 1161 35.48 4.12 -48.00
CA GLU A 1161 35.76 4.52 -49.40
C GLU A 1161 35.49 6.02 -49.65
#